data_AF-A0A8H3BS80-F1
#
_entry.id   AF-A0A8H3BS80-F1
#
_cell.length_a   1.000
_cell.length_b   1.000
_cell.length_c   1.000
_cell.angle_alpha   90.00
_cell.angle_beta   90.00
_cell.angle_gamma   90.00
#
_symmetry.space_group_name_H-M   'P 1'
#
loop_
_entity.id
_entity.type
_entity.pdbx_description
1 polymer ?
#
loop_
_entity_poly.entity_id
_entity_poly.type
_entity_poly.pdbx_seq_one_letter_code
_entity_poly.pdbx_strand_id
1 'polypeptide(L)'
;MGIISFIVNWLTRLVIYILSAGPVPQHVAFVMDGNRRYARHKQVEVSEGHMDGFGALKRMLEICLRLGIKCVTVYAFSIENFKRPRGEVDTLMTLAKEKLDELCSHGDLLDKYQVRLNVLGKTELLAPDVLEVVHRVEAMTAKHNGAILNICMPYTSREEITSAVESIVRSHQSGEIELDDITPETLEARLYTKLRESPKLDILVRTSGVHRLSDFLLWQACADTQIHFSNVYWPDFALRDLVPVLLDYQRKQVYGGVGTKDSEMHELIRGKLRDDDIPQTFTLNYKTPSAGVPFPCRYLKICPISPHGTSYNMSIWHVGLFGIKDEGFVKRVHDGYIKHKETLALHLILKHLRRSNFLDAHTSLLAQTGLRTEHSKITQLHDALVINSDLATTEELVKSIAGEEGLFEYCARVSPPACVWKRITPGGDAGRIPVGRGGHQLCLDAERGVIYLFGGWDGSKNLSDFWSYTIFTNQWKLIHEDTAAVGGPSARSCHNMVYCHTNRTLYVLGQLKDQPRAGGGNPQPQRADADFFKCSLDATGESGAWTLLNPSGVEAAGGPHSISDHQMIIDEENSLIHDPARNDGPSPNPINIYSRTGHGMVLYPPTNEIFIVGGRRSNPRWVPDMYSFTHTTLATQRIPLDPSIVHSITASRICIDEKAGEIYILITQHNERDRSRADPATFMTYHIEKKLWVRSEPWLGPFQPSPSGDVWEGLELPRPRSAHQVVYDSVNRVFYMFGGNSGEDGIPRLNDLWSMRLVRPTVNELLRKALLAVRKFRFKLMCDTVPPFEALTYLQTQVSEVADNDDENEAADLRGLLSYLLSRTSDGDTRMNGDNTKLNEQSRKERRELFDFLMQFVDPAEREPETELRDIVENV
;
A
#
# COMPACT_ATOMS: atom_id res chain seq x y z
N MET A 1 0.59 -32.08 -26.57
CA MET A 1 -0.78 -31.89 -26.04
C MET A 1 -1.03 -32.67 -24.74
N GLY A 2 -0.82 -34.00 -24.68
CA GLY A 2 -1.14 -34.82 -23.50
C GLY A 2 -0.41 -34.47 -22.19
N ILE A 3 0.90 -34.19 -22.24
CA ILE A 3 1.70 -33.87 -21.03
C ILE A 3 1.29 -32.53 -20.41
N ILE A 4 1.04 -31.50 -21.24
CA ILE A 4 0.61 -30.18 -20.78
C ILE A 4 -0.76 -30.28 -20.10
N SER A 5 -1.71 -31.00 -20.72
CA SER A 5 -3.03 -31.24 -20.14
C SER A 5 -2.95 -32.00 -18.81
N PHE A 6 -2.06 -32.99 -18.71
CA PHE A 6 -1.82 -33.74 -17.47
C PHE A 6 -1.27 -32.83 -16.35
N ILE A 7 -0.26 -32.00 -16.64
CA ILE A 7 0.34 -31.06 -15.68
C ILE A 7 -0.68 -30.02 -15.22
N VAL A 8 -1.46 -29.44 -16.13
CA VAL A 8 -2.49 -28.44 -15.79
C VAL A 8 -3.58 -29.05 -14.90
N ASN A 9 -4.02 -30.28 -15.19
CA ASN A 9 -5.01 -30.97 -14.36
C ASN A 9 -4.44 -31.32 -12.97
N TRP A 10 -3.17 -31.77 -12.90
CA TRP A 10 -2.49 -32.04 -11.64
C TRP A 10 -2.33 -30.77 -10.79
N LEU A 11 -1.87 -29.66 -11.38
CA LEU A 11 -1.76 -28.36 -10.69
C LEU A 11 -3.12 -27.84 -10.22
N THR A 12 -4.14 -27.98 -11.04
CA THR A 12 -5.52 -27.58 -10.69
C THR A 12 -6.01 -28.37 -9.48
N ARG A 13 -5.78 -29.69 -9.43
CA ARG A 13 -6.11 -30.52 -8.27
C ARG A 13 -5.32 -30.13 -7.04
N LEU A 14 -4.03 -29.85 -7.18
CA LEU A 14 -3.18 -29.41 -6.07
C LEU A 14 -3.67 -28.08 -5.49
N VAL A 15 -3.97 -27.09 -6.34
CA VAL A 15 -4.48 -25.78 -5.91
C VAL A 15 -5.83 -25.94 -5.20
N ILE A 16 -6.75 -26.72 -5.78
CA ILE A 16 -8.05 -27.01 -5.14
C ILE A 16 -7.83 -27.68 -3.77
N TYR A 17 -6.93 -28.65 -3.68
CA TYR A 17 -6.60 -29.33 -2.42
C TYR A 17 -6.07 -28.34 -1.38
N ILE A 18 -5.13 -27.47 -1.76
CA ILE A 18 -4.58 -26.43 -0.87
C ILE A 18 -5.67 -25.46 -0.41
N LEU A 19 -6.53 -24.99 -1.32
CA LEU A 19 -7.61 -24.07 -0.98
C LEU A 19 -8.67 -24.73 -0.08
N SER A 20 -8.98 -26.00 -0.32
CA SER A 20 -9.93 -26.78 0.49
C SER A 20 -9.41 -27.11 1.89
N ALA A 21 -8.09 -26.97 2.13
CA ALA A 21 -7.52 -27.10 3.46
C ALA A 21 -7.80 -25.88 4.35
N GLY A 22 -8.23 -24.75 3.77
CA GLY A 22 -8.73 -23.57 4.48
C GLY A 22 -10.26 -23.53 4.58
N PRO A 23 -10.84 -22.51 5.23
CA PRO A 23 -12.29 -22.31 5.27
C PRO A 23 -12.89 -22.23 3.86
N VAL A 24 -13.87 -23.08 3.55
CA VAL A 24 -14.55 -23.10 2.26
C VAL A 24 -15.90 -22.40 2.40
N PRO A 25 -16.22 -21.39 1.58
CA PRO A 25 -17.54 -20.76 1.61
C PRO A 25 -18.61 -21.81 1.31
N GLN A 26 -19.72 -21.76 2.06
CA GLN A 26 -20.84 -22.65 1.85
C GLN A 26 -21.66 -22.23 0.63
N HIS A 27 -21.76 -20.93 0.36
CA HIS A 27 -22.56 -20.40 -0.74
C HIS A 27 -21.84 -19.28 -1.51
N VAL A 28 -21.61 -19.52 -2.81
CA VAL A 28 -21.03 -18.52 -3.73
C VAL A 28 -22.03 -18.16 -4.83
N ALA A 29 -22.23 -16.87 -5.07
CA ALA A 29 -23.07 -16.36 -6.14
C ALA A 29 -22.26 -15.68 -7.26
N PHE A 30 -22.66 -15.87 -8.51
CA PHE A 30 -22.01 -15.29 -9.69
C PHE A 30 -22.96 -14.45 -10.54
N VAL A 31 -22.58 -13.19 -10.77
CA VAL A 31 -23.11 -12.35 -11.84
C VAL A 31 -22.24 -12.54 -13.08
N MET A 32 -22.74 -13.35 -14.02
CA MET A 32 -22.04 -13.83 -15.22
C MET A 32 -22.07 -12.79 -16.36
N ASP A 33 -21.50 -11.61 -16.13
CA ASP A 33 -21.51 -10.47 -17.06
C ASP A 33 -20.33 -10.52 -18.06
N GLY A 34 -20.47 -9.83 -19.20
CA GLY A 34 -19.41 -9.65 -20.18
C GLY A 34 -19.48 -10.55 -21.41
N ASN A 35 -20.41 -11.51 -21.52
CA ASN A 35 -20.52 -12.43 -22.67
C ASN A 35 -20.58 -11.70 -24.04
N ARG A 36 -21.40 -10.65 -24.15
CA ARG A 36 -21.51 -9.86 -25.39
C ARG A 36 -20.25 -9.03 -25.71
N ARG A 37 -19.58 -8.52 -24.66
CA ARG A 37 -18.34 -7.74 -24.81
C ARG A 37 -17.19 -8.66 -25.20
N TYR A 38 -17.14 -9.85 -24.62
CA TYR A 38 -16.23 -10.93 -25.02
C TYR A 38 -16.41 -11.31 -26.49
N ALA A 39 -17.64 -11.54 -26.95
CA ALA A 39 -17.92 -11.88 -28.35
C ALA A 39 -17.39 -10.82 -29.33
N ARG A 40 -17.67 -9.54 -29.05
CA ARG A 40 -17.15 -8.41 -29.84
C ARG A 40 -15.63 -8.34 -29.82
N HIS A 41 -15.01 -8.57 -28.67
CA HIS A 41 -13.55 -8.56 -28.51
C HIS A 41 -12.87 -9.72 -29.26
N LYS A 42 -13.48 -10.90 -29.28
CA LYS A 42 -13.01 -12.09 -30.01
C LYS A 42 -13.44 -12.13 -31.48
N GLN A 43 -14.22 -11.16 -31.94
CA GLN A 43 -14.80 -11.11 -33.28
C GLN A 43 -15.66 -12.35 -33.63
N VAL A 44 -16.36 -12.88 -32.64
CA VAL A 44 -17.30 -14.00 -32.79
C VAL A 44 -18.74 -13.52 -32.64
N GLU A 45 -19.70 -14.36 -33.01
CA GLU A 45 -21.12 -14.03 -32.85
C GLU A 45 -21.51 -13.92 -31.37
N VAL A 46 -22.54 -13.10 -31.08
CA VAL A 46 -23.04 -12.92 -29.72
C VAL A 46 -23.57 -14.23 -29.13
N SER A 47 -24.22 -15.05 -29.96
CA SER A 47 -24.66 -16.42 -29.66
C SER A 47 -23.49 -17.28 -29.15
N GLU A 48 -22.37 -17.27 -29.86
CA GLU A 48 -21.15 -18.01 -29.52
C GLU A 48 -20.56 -17.55 -28.18
N GLY A 49 -20.50 -16.23 -27.93
CA GLY A 49 -20.05 -15.71 -26.63
C GLY A 49 -20.94 -16.13 -25.45
N HIS A 50 -22.24 -16.32 -25.68
CA HIS A 50 -23.14 -16.89 -24.67
C HIS A 50 -22.93 -18.40 -24.47
N MET A 51 -22.60 -19.15 -25.54
CA MET A 51 -22.20 -20.55 -25.44
C MET A 51 -20.90 -20.74 -24.64
N ASP A 52 -19.89 -19.91 -24.90
CA ASP A 52 -18.64 -19.94 -24.15
C ASP A 52 -18.84 -19.57 -22.67
N GLY A 53 -19.77 -18.64 -22.40
CA GLY A 53 -20.22 -18.32 -21.05
C GLY A 53 -20.85 -19.52 -20.33
N PHE A 54 -21.65 -20.33 -21.03
CA PHE A 54 -22.15 -21.59 -20.45
C PHE A 54 -21.03 -22.61 -20.21
N GLY A 55 -20.05 -22.69 -21.11
CA GLY A 55 -18.84 -23.49 -20.88
C GLY A 55 -18.08 -23.07 -19.62
N ALA A 56 -17.96 -21.75 -19.37
CA ALA A 56 -17.38 -21.21 -18.15
C ALA A 56 -18.18 -21.56 -16.90
N LEU A 57 -19.51 -21.55 -16.98
CA LEU A 57 -20.39 -22.01 -15.90
C LEU A 57 -20.14 -23.47 -15.54
N LYS A 58 -20.11 -24.39 -16.50
CA LYS A 58 -19.82 -25.81 -16.23
C LYS A 58 -18.47 -25.99 -15.55
N ARG A 59 -17.42 -25.30 -16.02
CA ARG A 59 -16.07 -25.33 -15.42
C ARG A 59 -16.04 -24.78 -14.00
N MET A 60 -16.69 -23.64 -13.76
CA MET A 60 -16.74 -23.00 -12.44
C MET A 60 -17.55 -23.81 -11.44
N LEU A 61 -18.69 -24.35 -11.87
CA LEU A 61 -19.48 -25.25 -11.05
C LEU A 61 -18.67 -26.48 -10.64
N GLU A 62 -17.94 -27.12 -11.58
CA GLU A 62 -17.07 -28.26 -11.24
C GLU A 62 -16.01 -27.88 -10.20
N ILE A 63 -15.38 -26.71 -10.34
CA ILE A 63 -14.38 -26.21 -9.39
C ILE A 63 -15.00 -25.99 -8.01
N CYS A 64 -16.17 -25.33 -7.94
CA CYS A 64 -16.89 -25.10 -6.69
C CYS A 64 -17.25 -26.43 -5.99
N LEU A 65 -17.77 -27.40 -6.75
CA LEU A 65 -18.13 -28.71 -6.22
C LEU A 65 -16.90 -29.49 -5.73
N ARG A 66 -15.77 -29.42 -6.43
CA ARG A 66 -14.50 -30.02 -6.00
C ARG A 66 -13.91 -29.37 -4.75
N LEU A 67 -14.13 -28.07 -4.55
CA LEU A 67 -13.75 -27.35 -3.33
C LEU A 67 -14.64 -27.73 -2.13
N GLY A 68 -15.81 -28.33 -2.36
CA GLY A 68 -16.78 -28.67 -1.33
C GLY A 68 -17.81 -27.58 -1.03
N ILE A 69 -17.95 -26.59 -1.92
CA ILE A 69 -18.96 -25.52 -1.82
C ILE A 69 -20.35 -26.15 -1.95
N LYS A 70 -21.25 -25.83 -1.02
CA LYS A 70 -22.56 -26.48 -0.89
C LYS A 70 -23.64 -25.86 -1.76
N CYS A 71 -23.52 -24.59 -2.10
CA CYS A 71 -24.50 -23.87 -2.91
C CYS A 71 -23.81 -22.93 -3.89
N VAL A 72 -24.21 -22.99 -5.15
CA VAL A 72 -23.79 -22.04 -6.18
C VAL A 72 -25.04 -21.38 -6.76
N THR A 73 -25.11 -20.05 -6.72
CA THR A 73 -26.22 -19.29 -7.32
C THR A 73 -25.72 -18.48 -8.50
N VAL A 74 -26.38 -18.54 -9.64
CA VAL A 74 -25.92 -17.84 -10.85
C VAL A 74 -27.01 -16.96 -11.45
N TYR A 75 -26.63 -15.75 -11.86
CA TYR A 75 -27.55 -14.82 -12.49
C TYR A 75 -27.58 -15.05 -14.00
N ALA A 76 -28.55 -15.84 -14.47
CA ALA A 76 -28.66 -16.24 -15.86
C ALA A 76 -29.49 -15.26 -16.70
N PHE A 77 -30.66 -14.85 -16.21
CA PHE A 77 -31.56 -13.95 -16.94
C PHE A 77 -32.34 -13.03 -15.99
N SER A 78 -32.24 -11.72 -16.21
CA SER A 78 -32.97 -10.73 -15.41
C SER A 78 -34.35 -10.43 -15.99
N ILE A 79 -35.34 -10.09 -15.15
CA ILE A 79 -36.64 -9.59 -15.63
C ILE A 79 -36.46 -8.36 -16.54
N GLU A 80 -35.48 -7.51 -16.23
CA GLU A 80 -35.11 -6.35 -17.05
C GLU A 80 -34.63 -6.74 -18.46
N ASN A 81 -34.20 -7.99 -18.69
CA ASN A 81 -33.75 -8.45 -20.01
C ASN A 81 -34.90 -8.67 -21.00
N PHE A 82 -36.15 -8.74 -20.55
CA PHE A 82 -37.31 -8.72 -21.46
C PHE A 82 -37.47 -7.40 -22.22
N LYS A 83 -36.82 -6.32 -21.80
CA LYS A 83 -36.80 -5.03 -22.51
C LYS A 83 -35.89 -5.05 -23.75
N ARG A 84 -35.14 -6.13 -23.98
CA ARG A 84 -34.27 -6.29 -25.16
C ARG A 84 -35.08 -6.63 -26.42
N PRO A 85 -34.51 -6.48 -27.63
CA PRO A 85 -35.18 -6.86 -28.86
C PRO A 85 -35.65 -8.32 -28.83
N ARG A 86 -36.87 -8.59 -29.34
CA ARG A 86 -37.49 -9.94 -29.28
C ARG A 86 -36.58 -11.06 -29.79
N GLY A 87 -35.91 -10.85 -30.93
CA GLY A 87 -34.99 -11.86 -31.46
C GLY A 87 -33.83 -12.23 -30.52
N GLU A 88 -33.33 -11.29 -29.71
CA GLU A 88 -32.30 -11.59 -28.69
C GLU A 88 -32.91 -12.37 -27.52
N VAL A 89 -34.13 -12.01 -27.09
CA VAL A 89 -34.85 -12.72 -26.02
C VAL A 89 -35.16 -14.15 -26.44
N ASP A 90 -35.69 -14.36 -27.65
CA ASP A 90 -36.01 -15.68 -28.19
C ASP A 90 -34.75 -16.56 -28.27
N THR A 91 -33.64 -16.00 -28.75
CA THR A 91 -32.34 -16.71 -28.79
C THR A 91 -31.87 -17.12 -27.40
N LEU A 92 -32.00 -16.25 -26.39
CA LEU A 92 -31.62 -16.55 -25.01
C LEU A 92 -32.53 -17.63 -24.38
N MET A 93 -33.82 -17.64 -24.71
CA MET A 93 -34.76 -18.67 -24.25
C MET A 93 -34.47 -20.03 -24.90
N THR A 94 -34.21 -20.06 -26.21
CA THR A 94 -33.77 -21.28 -26.90
C THR A 94 -32.48 -21.82 -26.30
N LEU A 95 -31.48 -20.95 -26.06
CA LEU A 95 -30.23 -21.33 -25.42
C LEU A 95 -30.48 -21.88 -24.01
N ALA A 96 -31.32 -21.22 -23.20
CA ALA A 96 -31.63 -21.70 -21.85
C ALA A 96 -32.26 -23.09 -21.87
N LYS A 97 -33.19 -23.36 -22.79
CA LYS A 97 -33.80 -24.67 -23.00
C LYS A 97 -32.75 -25.75 -23.32
N GLU A 98 -31.95 -25.51 -24.36
CA GLU A 98 -30.91 -26.44 -24.79
C GLU A 98 -29.89 -26.71 -23.67
N LYS A 99 -29.51 -25.68 -22.93
CA LYS A 99 -28.49 -25.78 -21.87
C LYS A 99 -28.99 -26.43 -20.60
N LEU A 100 -30.26 -26.23 -20.24
CA LEU A 100 -30.89 -26.98 -19.14
C LEU A 100 -30.98 -28.48 -19.49
N ASP A 101 -31.36 -28.82 -20.73
CA ASP A 101 -31.34 -30.21 -21.20
C ASP A 101 -29.92 -30.81 -21.22
N GLU A 102 -28.91 -30.02 -21.63
CA GLU A 102 -27.49 -30.41 -21.62
C GLU A 102 -26.89 -30.53 -20.20
N LEU A 103 -27.53 -29.98 -19.16
CA LEU A 103 -27.10 -30.20 -17.77
C LEU A 103 -27.68 -31.50 -17.20
N CYS A 104 -28.73 -32.03 -17.80
CA CYS A 104 -29.51 -33.17 -17.30
C CYS A 104 -29.32 -34.45 -18.10
N SER A 105 -28.39 -34.46 -19.05
CA SER A 105 -28.04 -35.67 -19.79
C SER A 105 -27.27 -36.64 -18.87
N HIS A 106 -27.56 -37.94 -18.99
CA HIS A 106 -27.04 -38.98 -18.08
C HIS A 106 -25.51 -39.02 -18.08
N GLY A 107 -24.87 -38.92 -16.90
CA GLY A 107 -23.41 -38.94 -16.75
C GLY A 107 -22.74 -37.58 -16.58
N ASP A 108 -23.53 -36.50 -16.50
CA ASP A 108 -23.04 -35.14 -16.28
C ASP A 108 -22.76 -34.79 -14.80
N LEU A 109 -22.29 -33.56 -14.61
CA LEU A 109 -21.88 -32.98 -13.33
C LEU A 109 -22.93 -33.11 -12.21
N LEU A 110 -24.22 -33.01 -12.56
CA LEU A 110 -25.31 -33.04 -11.59
C LEU A 110 -25.45 -34.40 -10.93
N ASP A 111 -25.42 -35.50 -11.69
CA ASP A 111 -25.49 -36.85 -11.15
C ASP A 111 -24.23 -37.19 -10.35
N LYS A 112 -23.05 -36.84 -10.89
CA LYS A 112 -21.75 -37.14 -10.27
C LYS A 112 -21.59 -36.54 -8.88
N TYR A 113 -22.05 -35.31 -8.67
CA TYR A 113 -21.92 -34.59 -7.41
C TYR A 113 -23.24 -34.53 -6.63
N GLN A 114 -24.28 -35.24 -7.08
CA GLN A 114 -25.62 -35.22 -6.50
C GLN A 114 -26.10 -33.77 -6.31
N VAL A 115 -26.11 -32.98 -7.38
CA VAL A 115 -26.51 -31.57 -7.36
C VAL A 115 -28.01 -31.45 -7.54
N ARG A 116 -28.69 -30.82 -6.58
CA ARG A 116 -30.09 -30.38 -6.69
C ARG A 116 -30.15 -29.06 -7.43
N LEU A 117 -30.79 -29.02 -8.59
CA LEU A 117 -30.93 -27.81 -9.39
C LEU A 117 -32.28 -27.15 -9.07
N ASN A 118 -32.25 -25.85 -8.77
CA ASN A 118 -33.44 -25.03 -8.62
C ASN A 118 -33.41 -23.84 -9.58
N VAL A 119 -34.56 -23.48 -10.12
CA VAL A 119 -34.73 -22.23 -10.87
C VAL A 119 -35.43 -21.21 -9.98
N LEU A 120 -34.76 -20.08 -9.74
CA LEU A 120 -35.27 -19.00 -8.86
C LEU A 120 -35.72 -17.81 -9.72
N GLY A 121 -36.93 -17.33 -9.52
CA GLY A 121 -37.46 -16.17 -10.25
C GLY A 121 -38.94 -16.28 -10.56
N LYS A 122 -39.44 -15.34 -11.34
CA LYS A 122 -40.82 -15.29 -11.81
C LYS A 122 -40.99 -16.19 -13.04
N THR A 123 -40.97 -17.50 -12.81
CA THR A 123 -40.99 -18.53 -13.86
C THR A 123 -42.23 -18.48 -14.76
N GLU A 124 -43.32 -17.86 -14.30
CA GLU A 124 -44.52 -17.54 -15.08
C GLU A 124 -44.24 -16.70 -16.34
N LEU A 125 -43.12 -15.97 -16.37
CA LEU A 125 -42.69 -15.17 -17.51
C LEU A 125 -41.92 -15.98 -18.57
N LEU A 126 -41.57 -17.24 -18.30
CA LEU A 126 -40.85 -18.10 -19.25
C LEU A 126 -41.78 -18.58 -20.36
N ALA A 127 -41.20 -18.84 -21.53
CA ALA A 127 -41.92 -19.52 -22.61
C ALA A 127 -42.38 -20.92 -22.14
N PRO A 128 -43.59 -21.39 -22.55
CA PRO A 128 -44.15 -22.64 -22.06
C PRO A 128 -43.23 -23.85 -22.24
N ASP A 129 -42.48 -23.89 -23.34
CA ASP A 129 -41.55 -24.97 -23.64
C ASP A 129 -40.28 -24.93 -22.78
N VAL A 130 -39.81 -23.75 -22.37
CA VAL A 130 -38.72 -23.58 -21.40
C VAL A 130 -39.19 -23.98 -20.01
N LEU A 131 -40.42 -23.59 -19.62
CA LEU A 131 -41.00 -23.93 -18.32
C LEU A 131 -41.16 -25.44 -18.13
N GLU A 132 -41.55 -26.16 -19.19
CA GLU A 132 -41.62 -27.63 -19.18
C GLU A 132 -40.26 -28.27 -18.89
N VAL A 133 -39.18 -27.75 -19.48
CA VAL A 133 -37.81 -28.21 -19.20
C VAL A 133 -37.43 -27.91 -17.75
N VAL A 134 -37.70 -26.70 -17.26
CA VAL A 134 -37.42 -26.32 -15.87
C VAL A 134 -38.08 -27.31 -14.89
N HIS A 135 -39.38 -27.58 -15.04
CA HIS A 135 -40.10 -28.52 -14.17
C HIS A 135 -39.53 -29.93 -14.23
N ARG A 136 -39.19 -30.40 -15.44
CA ARG A 136 -38.58 -31.73 -15.63
C ARG A 136 -37.23 -31.82 -14.90
N VAL A 137 -36.37 -30.81 -15.04
CA VAL A 137 -35.03 -30.78 -14.43
C VAL A 137 -35.08 -30.68 -12.90
N GLU A 138 -35.93 -29.82 -12.35
CA GLU A 138 -36.11 -29.72 -10.91
C GLU A 138 -36.65 -31.06 -10.35
N ALA A 139 -37.61 -31.69 -11.02
CA ALA A 139 -38.16 -32.98 -10.60
C ALA A 139 -37.12 -34.12 -10.65
N MET A 140 -36.27 -34.15 -11.68
CA MET A 140 -35.20 -35.14 -11.81
C MET A 140 -34.15 -35.02 -10.70
N THR A 141 -33.80 -33.79 -10.31
CA THR A 141 -32.74 -33.51 -9.33
C THR A 141 -33.26 -33.30 -7.90
N ALA A 142 -34.57 -33.34 -7.67
CA ALA A 142 -35.20 -33.05 -6.38
C ALA A 142 -34.68 -33.90 -5.21
N LYS A 143 -34.29 -35.16 -5.48
CA LYS A 143 -33.80 -36.11 -4.47
C LYS A 143 -32.28 -36.06 -4.26
N HIS A 144 -31.56 -35.27 -5.06
CA HIS A 144 -30.13 -35.10 -4.90
C HIS A 144 -29.81 -34.36 -3.59
N ASN A 145 -28.77 -34.81 -2.88
CA ASN A 145 -28.45 -34.36 -1.52
C ASN A 145 -26.98 -33.89 -1.34
N GLY A 146 -26.25 -33.68 -2.43
CA GLY A 146 -24.84 -33.29 -2.42
C GLY A 146 -24.62 -31.78 -2.33
N ALA A 147 -25.00 -31.06 -3.38
CA ALA A 147 -24.88 -29.59 -3.47
C ALA A 147 -26.11 -28.98 -4.14
N ILE A 148 -26.29 -27.66 -4.04
CA ILE A 148 -27.39 -26.91 -4.63
C ILE A 148 -26.85 -26.03 -5.76
N LEU A 149 -27.51 -26.06 -6.91
CA LEU A 149 -27.32 -25.08 -7.98
C LEU A 149 -28.60 -24.29 -8.15
N ASN A 150 -28.55 -22.99 -7.86
CA ASN A 150 -29.65 -22.07 -8.11
C ASN A 150 -29.39 -21.28 -9.39
N ILE A 151 -30.30 -21.38 -10.35
CA ILE A 151 -30.25 -20.60 -11.59
C ILE A 151 -31.33 -19.50 -11.51
N CYS A 152 -30.89 -18.25 -11.40
CA CYS A 152 -31.80 -17.10 -11.32
C CYS A 152 -32.28 -16.69 -12.71
N MET A 153 -33.52 -17.08 -13.07
CA MET A 153 -34.18 -16.75 -14.34
C MET A 153 -35.71 -16.96 -14.32
N PRO A 154 -36.51 -15.99 -14.79
CA PRO A 154 -36.25 -14.56 -14.85
C PRO A 154 -36.28 -13.96 -13.43
N TYR A 155 -35.22 -13.30 -13.01
CA TYR A 155 -35.05 -12.88 -11.61
C TYR A 155 -34.72 -11.39 -11.48
N THR A 156 -35.25 -10.74 -10.44
CA THR A 156 -34.71 -9.52 -9.82
C THR A 156 -34.94 -9.60 -8.31
N SER A 157 -34.08 -8.99 -7.51
CA SER A 157 -34.19 -9.04 -6.06
C SER A 157 -35.40 -8.28 -5.55
N ARG A 158 -35.73 -7.14 -6.16
CA ARG A 158 -36.96 -6.40 -5.84
C ARG A 158 -38.22 -7.24 -6.04
N GLU A 159 -38.32 -8.01 -7.13
CA GLU A 159 -39.46 -8.88 -7.37
C GLU A 159 -39.52 -10.05 -6.36
N GLU A 160 -38.38 -10.63 -6.00
CA GLU A 160 -38.30 -11.67 -4.95
C GLU A 160 -38.83 -11.13 -3.61
N ILE A 161 -38.41 -9.93 -3.21
CA ILE A 161 -38.86 -9.28 -1.98
C ILE A 161 -40.37 -8.99 -2.05
N THR A 162 -40.86 -8.46 -3.17
CA THR A 162 -42.30 -8.22 -3.37
C THR A 162 -43.09 -9.52 -3.26
N SER A 163 -42.62 -10.61 -3.88
CA SER A 163 -43.27 -11.93 -3.80
C SER A 163 -43.28 -12.49 -2.37
N ALA A 164 -42.19 -12.30 -1.61
CA ALA A 164 -42.11 -12.71 -0.21
C ALA A 164 -43.12 -11.93 0.65
N VAL A 165 -43.22 -10.61 0.46
CA VAL A 165 -44.20 -9.77 1.16
C VAL A 165 -45.64 -10.17 0.79
N GLU A 166 -45.93 -10.41 -0.49
CA GLU A 166 -47.26 -10.89 -0.92
C GLU A 166 -47.61 -12.24 -0.26
N SER A 167 -46.63 -13.14 -0.12
CA SER A 167 -46.82 -14.42 0.57
C SER A 167 -47.16 -14.25 2.06
N ILE A 168 -46.48 -13.33 2.75
CA ILE A 168 -46.76 -13.01 4.16
C ILE A 168 -48.15 -12.42 4.31
N VAL A 169 -48.52 -11.47 3.45
CA VAL A 169 -49.86 -10.84 3.48
C VAL A 169 -50.96 -11.88 3.26
N ARG A 170 -50.75 -12.85 2.35
CA ARG A 170 -51.70 -13.95 2.14
C ARG A 170 -51.80 -14.87 3.38
N SER A 171 -50.67 -15.24 4.00
CA SER A 171 -50.68 -16.02 5.25
C SER A 171 -51.34 -15.26 6.40
N HIS A 172 -51.23 -13.93 6.46
CA HIS A 172 -51.94 -13.13 7.46
C HIS A 172 -53.46 -13.14 7.20
N GLN A 173 -53.88 -12.99 5.95
CA GLN A 173 -55.29 -13.06 5.56
C GLN A 173 -55.93 -14.43 5.82
N SER A 174 -55.15 -15.52 5.78
CA SER A 174 -55.62 -16.86 6.14
C SER A 174 -55.56 -17.17 7.64
N GLY A 175 -55.01 -16.26 8.46
CA GLY A 175 -54.87 -16.43 9.92
C GLY A 175 -53.69 -17.33 10.33
N GLU A 176 -52.71 -17.54 9.45
CA GLU A 176 -51.50 -18.34 9.75
C GLU A 176 -50.41 -17.56 10.47
N ILE A 177 -50.40 -16.22 10.36
CA ILE A 177 -49.42 -15.34 10.99
C ILE A 177 -50.10 -14.04 11.44
N GLU A 178 -49.77 -13.56 12.64
CA GLU A 178 -50.24 -12.27 13.14
C GLU A 178 -49.34 -11.12 12.68
N LEU A 179 -49.86 -9.89 12.65
CA LEU A 179 -49.07 -8.71 12.21
C LEU A 179 -47.84 -8.47 13.08
N ASP A 180 -47.95 -8.69 14.40
CA ASP A 180 -46.87 -8.48 15.36
C ASP A 180 -45.74 -9.53 15.22
N ASP A 181 -46.02 -10.65 14.53
CA ASP A 181 -45.04 -11.71 14.27
C ASP A 181 -44.25 -11.49 12.97
N ILE A 182 -44.54 -10.44 12.20
CA ILE A 182 -43.82 -10.14 10.95
C ILE A 182 -42.45 -9.53 11.28
N THR A 183 -41.41 -10.36 11.19
CA THR A 183 -40.01 -9.98 11.41
C THR A 183 -39.15 -10.14 10.15
N PRO A 184 -37.90 -9.63 10.10
CA PRO A 184 -36.97 -9.91 9.01
C PRO A 184 -36.77 -11.40 8.74
N GLU A 185 -36.79 -12.24 9.78
CA GLU A 185 -36.67 -13.70 9.66
C GLU A 185 -37.89 -14.30 8.96
N THR A 186 -39.09 -13.78 9.22
CA THR A 186 -40.30 -14.21 8.51
C THR A 186 -40.25 -13.84 7.02
N LEU A 187 -39.67 -12.69 6.68
CA LEU A 187 -39.42 -12.31 5.29
C LEU A 187 -38.37 -13.20 4.65
N GLU A 188 -37.24 -13.41 5.32
CA GLU A 188 -36.16 -14.27 4.82
C GLU A 188 -36.67 -15.70 4.53
N ALA A 189 -37.51 -16.26 5.40
CA ALA A 189 -38.12 -17.58 5.22
C ALA A 189 -39.00 -17.71 3.97
N ARG A 190 -39.48 -16.59 3.40
CA ARG A 190 -40.32 -16.55 2.20
C ARG A 190 -39.56 -16.17 0.92
N LEU A 191 -38.27 -15.85 1.01
CA LEU A 191 -37.42 -15.62 -0.17
C LEU A 191 -37.16 -16.93 -0.92
N TYR A 192 -37.03 -16.86 -2.25
CA TYR A 192 -36.82 -18.02 -3.12
C TYR A 192 -35.63 -18.87 -2.68
N THR A 193 -34.54 -18.21 -2.28
CA THR A 193 -33.33 -18.89 -1.79
C THR A 193 -33.58 -19.76 -0.56
N LYS A 194 -34.33 -19.28 0.45
CA LYS A 194 -34.66 -20.06 1.66
C LYS A 194 -35.71 -21.12 1.41
N LEU A 195 -36.69 -20.85 0.55
CA LEU A 195 -37.65 -21.85 0.09
C LEU A 195 -36.99 -23.05 -0.62
N ARG A 196 -35.74 -22.88 -1.07
CA ARG A 196 -34.90 -23.92 -1.67
C ARG A 196 -33.74 -24.39 -0.77
N GLU A 197 -33.82 -24.08 0.53
CA GLU A 197 -32.86 -24.49 1.56
C GLU A 197 -31.43 -24.04 1.28
N SER A 198 -31.27 -22.90 0.59
CA SER A 198 -29.93 -22.36 0.33
C SER A 198 -29.27 -21.90 1.64
N PRO A 199 -27.99 -22.23 1.87
CA PRO A 199 -27.20 -21.64 2.94
C PRO A 199 -27.12 -20.11 2.78
N LYS A 200 -26.71 -19.44 3.86
CA LYS A 200 -26.42 -18.01 3.82
C LYS A 200 -25.35 -17.70 2.76
N LEU A 201 -25.50 -16.57 2.06
CA LEU A 201 -24.58 -16.15 1.01
C LEU A 201 -23.24 -15.66 1.59
N ASP A 202 -22.15 -16.37 1.29
CA ASP A 202 -20.81 -16.01 1.76
C ASP A 202 -20.08 -15.06 0.80
N ILE A 203 -20.15 -15.33 -0.51
CA ILE A 203 -19.41 -14.58 -1.53
C ILE A 203 -20.31 -14.27 -2.72
N LEU A 204 -20.29 -13.02 -3.18
CA LEU A 204 -20.90 -12.59 -4.44
C LEU A 204 -19.81 -12.08 -5.39
N VAL A 205 -19.64 -12.75 -6.52
CA VAL A 205 -18.66 -12.38 -7.56
C VAL A 205 -19.39 -11.80 -8.76
N ARG A 206 -18.95 -10.64 -9.23
CA ARG A 206 -19.38 -10.06 -10.50
C ARG A 206 -18.20 -9.87 -11.45
N THR A 207 -18.38 -10.31 -12.68
CA THR A 207 -17.36 -10.21 -13.75
C THR A 207 -17.56 -8.95 -14.62
N SER A 208 -16.65 -8.73 -15.57
CA SER A 208 -16.67 -7.69 -16.61
C SER A 208 -16.33 -6.23 -16.24
N GLY A 209 -15.76 -6.01 -15.05
CA GLY A 209 -15.30 -4.69 -14.59
C GLY A 209 -16.42 -3.70 -14.26
N VAL A 210 -17.61 -4.22 -13.95
CA VAL A 210 -18.79 -3.41 -13.61
C VAL A 210 -19.03 -3.47 -12.11
N HIS A 211 -19.02 -2.31 -11.45
CA HIS A 211 -19.10 -2.18 -9.99
C HIS A 211 -20.53 -1.85 -9.51
N ARG A 212 -21.48 -2.78 -9.73
CA ARG A 212 -22.87 -2.70 -9.18
C ARG A 212 -23.45 -4.09 -9.00
N LEU A 213 -24.53 -4.26 -8.22
CA LEU A 213 -25.18 -5.58 -8.04
C LEU A 213 -26.21 -5.92 -9.13
N SER A 214 -26.77 -4.91 -9.82
CA SER A 214 -27.79 -5.12 -10.87
C SER A 214 -29.04 -5.86 -10.39
N ASP A 215 -29.55 -5.48 -9.22
CA ASP A 215 -30.78 -6.04 -8.64
C ASP A 215 -30.70 -7.57 -8.46
N PHE A 216 -29.55 -8.04 -7.96
CA PHE A 216 -29.24 -9.45 -7.74
C PHE A 216 -28.97 -9.70 -6.25
N LEU A 217 -29.75 -10.59 -5.64
CA LEU A 217 -29.58 -11.05 -4.25
C LEU A 217 -29.39 -9.91 -3.23
N LEU A 218 -30.15 -8.81 -3.32
CA LEU A 218 -29.97 -7.63 -2.48
C LEU A 218 -30.27 -7.91 -1.00
N TRP A 219 -31.23 -8.78 -0.71
CA TRP A 219 -31.51 -9.19 0.68
C TRP A 219 -30.44 -10.16 1.21
N GLN A 220 -29.96 -11.07 0.36
CA GLN A 220 -29.00 -12.10 0.77
C GLN A 220 -27.58 -11.54 0.88
N ALA A 221 -27.23 -10.52 0.10
CA ALA A 221 -25.96 -9.81 0.15
C ALA A 221 -25.92 -8.83 1.34
N CYS A 222 -25.77 -9.39 2.54
CA CYS A 222 -25.74 -8.68 3.82
C CYS A 222 -24.31 -8.35 4.27
N ALA A 223 -24.17 -7.73 5.46
CA ALA A 223 -22.91 -7.22 6.01
C ALA A 223 -21.73 -8.22 6.06
N ASP A 224 -22.01 -9.52 6.11
CA ASP A 224 -21.01 -10.59 6.13
C ASP A 224 -20.77 -11.27 4.78
N THR A 225 -21.47 -10.85 3.72
CA THR A 225 -21.21 -11.31 2.36
C THR A 225 -20.00 -10.56 1.78
N GLN A 226 -19.00 -11.31 1.33
CA GLN A 226 -17.88 -10.74 0.59
C GLN A 226 -18.28 -10.46 -0.86
N ILE A 227 -18.23 -9.20 -1.28
CA ILE A 227 -18.53 -8.80 -2.66
C ILE A 227 -17.22 -8.58 -3.42
N HIS A 228 -17.06 -9.26 -4.54
CA HIS A 228 -15.87 -9.18 -5.39
C HIS A 228 -16.21 -8.79 -6.83
N PHE A 229 -15.58 -7.73 -7.32
CA PHE A 229 -15.70 -7.27 -8.70
C PHE A 229 -14.43 -7.65 -9.49
N SER A 230 -14.58 -8.44 -10.55
CA SER A 230 -13.50 -8.85 -11.43
C SER A 230 -13.61 -8.15 -12.79
N ASN A 231 -12.46 -7.67 -13.30
CA ASN A 231 -12.37 -7.06 -14.62
C ASN A 231 -12.42 -8.09 -15.76
N VAL A 232 -12.27 -9.38 -15.46
CA VAL A 232 -12.28 -10.48 -16.44
C VAL A 232 -13.71 -10.70 -16.96
N TYR A 233 -13.88 -10.90 -18.27
CA TYR A 233 -15.17 -11.29 -18.83
C TYR A 233 -15.55 -12.72 -18.43
N TRP A 234 -16.83 -12.99 -18.18
CA TRP A 234 -17.29 -14.30 -17.71
C TRP A 234 -16.75 -15.51 -18.51
N PRO A 235 -16.73 -15.51 -19.87
CA PRO A 235 -16.19 -16.64 -20.62
C PRO A 235 -14.71 -16.96 -20.34
N ASP A 236 -13.92 -15.95 -19.96
CA ASP A 236 -12.49 -16.07 -19.64
C ASP A 236 -12.22 -16.34 -18.15
N PHE A 237 -13.22 -16.20 -17.28
CA PHE A 237 -13.08 -16.37 -15.84
C PHE A 237 -12.76 -17.83 -15.47
N ALA A 238 -11.70 -18.04 -14.71
CA ALA A 238 -11.17 -19.37 -14.41
C ALA A 238 -10.66 -19.49 -12.95
N LEU A 239 -10.11 -20.67 -12.59
CA LEU A 239 -9.60 -20.94 -11.24
C LEU A 239 -8.61 -19.88 -10.75
N ARG A 240 -7.72 -19.40 -11.63
CA ARG A 240 -6.73 -18.35 -11.30
C ARG A 240 -7.38 -17.05 -10.80
N ASP A 241 -8.59 -16.76 -11.26
CA ASP A 241 -9.35 -15.56 -10.92
C ASP A 241 -10.19 -15.78 -9.66
N LEU A 242 -10.63 -17.02 -9.40
CA LEU A 242 -11.35 -17.40 -8.18
C LEU A 242 -10.42 -17.57 -6.95
N VAL A 243 -9.17 -18.01 -7.16
CA VAL A 243 -8.15 -18.16 -6.10
C VAL A 243 -8.02 -16.91 -5.21
N PRO A 244 -7.78 -15.69 -5.73
CA PRO A 244 -7.66 -14.51 -4.89
C PRO A 244 -8.95 -14.19 -4.12
N VAL A 245 -10.13 -14.47 -4.70
CA VAL A 245 -11.42 -14.29 -4.03
C VAL A 245 -11.53 -15.19 -2.80
N LEU A 246 -11.22 -16.48 -2.97
CA LEU A 246 -11.25 -17.46 -1.89
C LEU A 246 -10.17 -17.20 -0.83
N LEU A 247 -8.97 -16.81 -1.26
CA LEU A 247 -7.90 -16.46 -0.32
C LEU A 247 -8.23 -15.23 0.52
N ASP A 248 -9.06 -14.32 0.00
CA ASP A 248 -9.52 -13.15 0.74
C ASP A 248 -10.67 -13.50 1.72
N TYR A 249 -11.57 -14.43 1.34
CA TYR A 249 -12.58 -15.01 2.24
C TYR A 249 -11.94 -15.68 3.47
N GLN A 250 -10.79 -16.34 3.30
CA GLN A 250 -10.12 -17.15 4.33
C GLN A 250 -9.36 -16.36 5.43
N ARG A 251 -9.55 -15.03 5.60
CA ARG A 251 -8.77 -14.12 6.50
C ARG A 251 -9.59 -13.59 7.72
N LYS A 252 -9.00 -13.29 8.92
CA LYS A 252 -9.70 -12.93 10.21
C LYS A 252 -9.71 -11.40 10.58
N GLN A 253 -10.56 -10.91 11.52
CA GLN A 253 -10.74 -9.46 11.94
C GLN A 253 -10.84 -9.16 13.48
N VAL A 254 -10.45 -7.95 13.92
CA VAL A 254 -10.56 -7.39 15.31
C VAL A 254 -10.98 -5.91 15.26
N TYR A 255 -11.86 -5.49 16.18
CA TYR A 255 -12.41 -4.12 16.28
C TYR A 255 -12.20 -3.49 17.67
N GLY A 256 -12.30 -2.16 17.76
CA GLY A 256 -12.31 -1.44 19.04
C GLY A 256 -12.63 0.05 18.92
N GLY A 257 -13.10 0.62 20.02
CA GLY A 257 -13.69 1.95 20.02
C GLY A 257 -14.11 2.42 21.41
N VAL A 258 -14.80 3.56 21.47
CA VAL A 258 -15.15 4.23 22.73
C VAL A 258 -16.44 3.69 23.36
N GLY A 259 -17.29 3.07 22.54
CA GLY A 259 -18.55 2.47 22.96
C GLY A 259 -18.67 1.01 22.53
N THR A 260 -19.84 0.41 22.78
CA THR A 260 -20.09 -1.02 22.57
C THR A 260 -20.88 -1.32 21.29
N LYS A 261 -21.40 -0.29 20.62
CA LYS A 261 -22.12 -0.43 19.34
C LYS A 261 -21.14 -0.57 18.18
N ASP A 262 -21.52 -1.31 17.16
CA ASP A 262 -20.66 -1.52 15.99
C ASP A 262 -20.35 -0.21 15.24
N SER A 263 -21.25 0.78 15.26
CA SER A 263 -21.03 2.13 14.70
C SER A 263 -20.04 3.00 15.51
N GLU A 264 -19.68 2.58 16.72
CA GLU A 264 -18.73 3.27 17.60
C GLU A 264 -17.36 2.56 17.65
N MET A 265 -17.19 1.50 16.85
CA MET A 265 -16.01 0.64 16.78
C MET A 265 -15.30 0.80 15.45
N HIS A 266 -13.97 0.84 15.49
CA HIS A 266 -13.11 0.86 14.30
C HIS A 266 -12.45 -0.51 14.11
N GLU A 267 -12.23 -0.92 12.87
CA GLU A 267 -11.41 -2.10 12.58
C GLU A 267 -9.96 -1.82 12.99
N LEU A 268 -9.46 -2.54 14.00
CA LEU A 268 -8.12 -2.35 14.53
C LEU A 268 -7.08 -3.24 13.83
N ILE A 269 -7.47 -4.45 13.44
CA ILE A 269 -6.58 -5.34 12.68
C ILE A 269 -7.37 -6.42 11.94
N ARG A 270 -6.90 -6.76 10.73
CA ARG A 270 -7.32 -7.91 9.95
C ARG A 270 -6.12 -8.82 9.67
N GLY A 271 -6.14 -10.08 10.09
CA GLY A 271 -4.97 -10.97 9.99
C GLY A 271 -5.19 -12.41 10.44
N LYS A 272 -4.16 -13.26 10.32
CA LYS A 272 -4.18 -14.67 10.76
C LYS A 272 -3.27 -14.86 11.98
N LEU A 273 -3.73 -15.66 12.95
CA LEU A 273 -2.90 -16.10 14.08
C LEU A 273 -2.05 -17.31 13.66
N ARG A 274 -0.92 -17.52 14.33
CA ARG A 274 -0.13 -18.76 14.15
C ARG A 274 -0.86 -19.94 14.78
N ASP A 275 -0.59 -21.11 14.21
CA ASP A 275 -1.07 -22.40 14.74
C ASP A 275 -0.01 -22.98 15.69
N ASP A 276 0.38 -22.19 16.68
CA ASP A 276 1.37 -22.58 17.68
C ASP A 276 1.01 -21.96 19.04
N ASP A 277 1.65 -22.45 20.10
CA ASP A 277 1.48 -21.96 21.48
C ASP A 277 2.36 -20.73 21.79
N ILE A 278 2.98 -20.14 20.77
CA ILE A 278 3.90 -19.00 20.93
C ILE A 278 3.08 -17.70 20.95
N PRO A 279 3.17 -16.87 22.00
CA PRO A 279 2.45 -15.60 22.07
C PRO A 279 2.73 -14.71 20.85
N GLN A 280 1.65 -14.32 20.17
CA GLN A 280 1.72 -13.45 18.99
C GLN A 280 1.27 -12.04 19.35
N THR A 281 2.07 -11.05 18.98
CA THR A 281 1.78 -9.63 19.24
C THR A 281 1.51 -8.92 17.92
N PHE A 282 0.49 -8.08 17.93
CA PHE A 282 0.08 -7.28 16.78
C PHE A 282 -0.04 -5.82 17.18
N THR A 283 0.20 -4.92 16.22
CA THR A 283 -0.12 -3.50 16.40
C THR A 283 -1.57 -3.28 15.98
N LEU A 284 -2.36 -2.66 16.84
CA LEU A 284 -3.74 -2.29 16.58
C LEU A 284 -3.77 -0.91 15.92
N ASN A 285 -4.58 -0.73 14.87
CA ASN A 285 -4.87 0.59 14.33
C ASN A 285 -5.54 1.43 15.42
N TYR A 286 -5.09 2.66 15.59
CA TYR A 286 -5.63 3.59 16.60
C TYR A 286 -5.90 4.97 15.99
N LYS A 287 -5.87 5.07 14.66
CA LYS A 287 -6.09 6.28 13.87
C LYS A 287 -7.20 6.05 12.86
N THR A 288 -7.97 7.09 12.56
CA THR A 288 -8.98 7.03 11.51
C THR A 288 -8.32 6.80 10.14
N PRO A 289 -8.86 5.92 9.27
CA PRO A 289 -8.25 5.61 7.98
C PRO A 289 -8.11 6.81 7.03
N SER A 290 -9.05 7.77 7.10
CA SER A 290 -9.13 8.92 6.17
C SER A 290 -8.31 10.14 6.61
N ALA A 291 -8.24 10.43 7.92
CA ALA A 291 -7.64 11.66 8.43
C ALA A 291 -6.43 11.42 9.35
N GLY A 292 -6.10 10.15 9.65
CA GLY A 292 -4.97 9.81 10.53
C GLY A 292 -5.15 10.30 11.97
N VAL A 293 -6.37 10.66 12.38
CA VAL A 293 -6.65 11.24 13.69
C VAL A 293 -6.71 10.12 14.72
N PRO A 294 -5.92 10.19 15.81
CA PRO A 294 -5.93 9.16 16.83
C PRO A 294 -7.27 9.13 17.57
N PHE A 295 -7.77 7.94 17.88
CA PHE A 295 -8.99 7.76 18.67
C PHE A 295 -8.71 6.90 19.92
N PRO A 296 -9.39 7.18 21.05
CA PRO A 296 -9.26 6.35 22.25
C PRO A 296 -10.05 5.05 22.09
N CYS A 297 -9.53 3.97 22.66
CA CYS A 297 -10.18 2.67 22.67
C CYS A 297 -10.52 2.30 24.11
N ARG A 298 -11.82 2.20 24.42
CA ARG A 298 -12.34 1.75 25.72
C ARG A 298 -12.77 0.29 25.68
N TYR A 299 -13.35 -0.14 24.56
CA TYR A 299 -13.84 -1.49 24.34
C TYR A 299 -13.14 -2.14 23.16
N LEU A 300 -12.93 -3.45 23.25
CA LEU A 300 -12.31 -4.27 22.22
C LEU A 300 -13.22 -5.45 21.92
N LYS A 301 -13.47 -5.69 20.64
CA LYS A 301 -14.24 -6.81 20.12
C LYS A 301 -13.31 -7.70 19.31
N ILE A 302 -12.92 -8.82 19.89
CA ILE A 302 -12.14 -9.86 19.20
C ILE A 302 -13.14 -10.81 18.56
N CYS A 303 -13.07 -10.99 17.24
CA CYS A 303 -13.96 -11.86 16.47
C CYS A 303 -13.16 -13.05 15.93
N PRO A 304 -13.10 -14.18 16.66
CA PRO A 304 -12.50 -15.40 16.14
C PRO A 304 -13.33 -15.93 14.97
N ILE A 305 -12.85 -15.73 13.74
CA ILE A 305 -13.59 -16.13 12.53
C ILE A 305 -13.45 -17.64 12.27
N SER A 306 -12.28 -18.22 12.50
CA SER A 306 -12.01 -19.63 12.21
C SER A 306 -10.87 -20.23 13.07
N PRO A 307 -11.01 -21.48 13.56
CA PRO A 307 -9.96 -22.20 14.29
C PRO A 307 -8.87 -22.70 13.34
N HIS A 308 -7.80 -23.24 13.90
CA HIS A 308 -6.81 -23.97 13.11
C HIS A 308 -7.21 -25.45 12.98
N GLY A 309 -7.21 -25.97 11.75
CA GLY A 309 -7.61 -27.35 11.45
C GLY A 309 -9.13 -27.58 11.41
N THR A 310 -9.54 -28.84 11.48
CA THR A 310 -10.95 -29.29 11.35
C THR A 310 -11.73 -29.27 12.67
N SER A 311 -11.13 -28.78 13.75
CA SER A 311 -11.77 -28.70 15.07
C SER A 311 -12.62 -27.43 15.16
N TYR A 312 -13.83 -27.51 15.71
CA TYR A 312 -14.71 -26.34 15.91
C TYR A 312 -14.37 -25.52 17.16
N ASN A 313 -13.48 -26.03 18.03
CA ASN A 313 -13.17 -25.37 19.30
C ASN A 313 -12.09 -24.31 19.11
N MET A 314 -12.37 -23.10 19.60
CA MET A 314 -11.42 -22.00 19.68
C MET A 314 -11.14 -21.68 21.14
N SER A 315 -9.87 -21.60 21.51
CA SER A 315 -9.46 -21.18 22.85
C SER A 315 -8.55 -19.96 22.74
N ILE A 316 -8.92 -18.88 23.43
CA ILE A 316 -8.04 -17.74 23.66
C ILE A 316 -7.52 -17.87 25.08
N TRP A 317 -6.24 -18.17 25.21
CA TRP A 317 -5.64 -18.44 26.52
C TRP A 317 -5.28 -17.17 27.27
N HIS A 318 -4.75 -16.18 26.56
CA HIS A 318 -4.34 -14.90 27.14
C HIS A 318 -4.45 -13.78 26.11
N VAL A 319 -4.97 -12.63 26.55
CA VAL A 319 -4.96 -11.39 25.77
C VAL A 319 -4.20 -10.33 26.56
N GLY A 320 -3.08 -9.87 26.00
CA GLY A 320 -2.30 -8.76 26.53
C GLY A 320 -2.51 -7.51 25.69
N LEU A 321 -2.88 -6.41 26.32
CA LEU A 321 -3.09 -5.11 25.67
C LEU A 321 -2.04 -4.10 26.14
N PHE A 322 -1.36 -3.49 25.16
CA PHE A 322 -0.34 -2.49 25.39
C PHE A 322 -0.76 -1.19 24.71
N GLY A 323 -0.78 -0.10 25.47
CA GLY A 323 -1.22 1.21 25.00
C GLY A 323 -0.91 2.29 26.04
N ILE A 324 -1.18 3.55 25.69
CA ILE A 324 -0.99 4.68 26.60
C ILE A 324 -2.19 4.75 27.53
N LYS A 325 -1.93 4.60 28.84
CA LYS A 325 -2.96 4.64 29.90
C LYS A 325 -3.00 5.98 30.66
N ASP A 326 -2.11 6.91 30.32
CA ASP A 326 -2.05 8.23 30.94
C ASP A 326 -3.37 8.98 30.70
N GLU A 327 -4.11 9.27 31.79
CA GLU A 327 -5.44 9.89 31.69
C GLU A 327 -5.39 11.27 31.02
N GLY A 328 -4.33 12.05 31.27
CA GLY A 328 -4.15 13.36 30.66
C GLY A 328 -3.99 13.28 29.15
N PHE A 329 -3.16 12.34 28.67
CA PHE A 329 -2.96 12.07 27.25
C PHE A 329 -4.22 11.50 26.59
N VAL A 330 -4.85 10.49 27.20
CA VAL A 330 -6.06 9.85 26.65
C VAL A 330 -7.20 10.85 26.56
N LYS A 331 -7.37 11.73 27.56
CA LYS A 331 -8.35 12.81 27.52
C LYS A 331 -8.07 13.80 26.38
N ARG A 332 -6.83 14.25 26.20
CA ARG A 332 -6.46 15.12 25.06
C ARG A 332 -6.75 14.47 23.70
N VAL A 333 -6.46 13.18 23.57
CA VAL A 333 -6.78 12.42 22.34
C VAL A 333 -8.28 12.29 22.15
N HIS A 334 -9.03 12.02 23.21
CA HIS A 334 -10.49 11.94 23.17
C HIS A 334 -11.11 13.28 22.74
N ASP A 335 -10.74 14.37 23.40
CA ASP A 335 -11.25 15.71 23.11
C ASP A 335 -10.89 16.13 21.67
N GLY A 336 -9.66 15.82 21.22
CA GLY A 336 -9.23 16.05 19.84
C GLY A 336 -10.03 15.22 18.82
N TYR A 337 -10.32 13.96 19.13
CA TYR A 337 -11.13 13.08 18.29
C TYR A 337 -12.59 13.55 18.20
N ILE A 338 -13.20 13.95 19.31
CA ILE A 338 -14.56 14.50 19.33
C ILE A 338 -14.61 15.81 18.53
N LYS A 339 -13.68 16.73 18.78
CA LYS A 339 -13.59 17.99 18.03
C LYS A 339 -13.40 17.77 16.53
N HIS A 340 -12.59 16.77 16.15
CA HIS A 340 -12.42 16.39 14.75
C HIS A 340 -13.74 15.85 14.15
N LYS A 341 -14.46 14.97 14.85
CA LYS A 341 -15.77 14.47 14.39
C LYS A 341 -16.79 15.60 14.22
N GLU A 342 -16.86 16.53 15.18
CA GLU A 342 -17.75 17.69 15.11
C GLU A 342 -17.40 18.60 13.93
N THR A 343 -16.11 18.89 13.75
CA THR A 343 -15.62 19.71 12.63
C THR A 343 -15.93 19.06 11.29
N LEU A 344 -15.65 17.76 11.15
CA LEU A 344 -15.94 16.99 9.95
C LEU A 344 -17.45 16.96 9.66
N ALA A 345 -18.29 16.73 10.67
CA ALA A 345 -19.73 16.75 10.51
C ALA A 345 -20.24 18.11 10.01
N LEU A 346 -19.74 19.21 10.60
CA LEU A 346 -20.09 20.56 10.16
C LEU A 346 -19.60 20.86 8.74
N HIS A 347 -18.38 20.45 8.37
CA HIS A 347 -17.88 20.56 7.00
C HIS A 347 -18.73 19.78 6.00
N LEU A 348 -19.17 18.56 6.35
CA LEU A 348 -20.03 17.74 5.50
C LEU A 348 -21.44 18.31 5.37
N ILE A 349 -21.99 18.91 6.43
CA ILE A 349 -23.25 19.64 6.38
C ILE A 349 -23.13 20.86 5.47
N LEU A 350 -22.07 21.67 5.63
CA LEU A 350 -21.81 22.84 4.77
C LEU A 350 -21.66 22.41 3.31
N LYS A 351 -20.86 21.37 3.03
CA LYS A 351 -20.72 20.76 1.69
C LYS A 351 -22.06 20.32 1.11
N HIS A 352 -22.91 19.66 1.91
CA HIS A 352 -24.24 19.20 1.49
C HIS A 352 -25.20 20.37 1.19
N LEU A 353 -25.24 21.39 2.05
CA LEU A 353 -26.06 22.59 1.87
C LEU A 353 -25.66 23.34 0.60
N ARG A 354 -24.35 23.49 0.37
CA ARG A 354 -23.80 24.10 -0.85
C ARG A 354 -24.20 23.33 -2.10
N ARG A 355 -24.00 22.01 -2.13
CA ARG A 355 -24.37 21.15 -3.27
C ARG A 355 -25.86 21.09 -3.57
N SER A 356 -26.69 21.21 -2.53
CA SER A 356 -28.15 21.19 -2.64
C SER A 356 -28.76 22.58 -2.87
N ASN A 357 -27.91 23.60 -3.10
CA ASN A 357 -28.30 24.99 -3.36
C ASN A 357 -29.06 25.70 -2.22
N PHE A 358 -28.83 25.30 -0.97
CA PHE A 358 -29.38 25.95 0.23
C PHE A 358 -28.41 27.03 0.76
N LEU A 359 -28.18 28.08 -0.04
CA LEU A 359 -27.11 29.05 0.19
C LEU A 359 -27.30 29.95 1.43
N ASP A 360 -28.53 30.27 1.81
CA ASP A 360 -28.82 31.08 3.00
C ASP A 360 -28.47 30.35 4.29
N ALA A 361 -28.82 29.06 4.35
CA ALA A 361 -28.49 28.16 5.46
C ALA A 361 -26.98 27.93 5.55
N HIS A 362 -26.31 27.73 4.40
CA HIS A 362 -24.86 27.61 4.32
C HIS A 362 -24.15 28.85 4.88
N THR A 363 -24.52 30.05 4.41
CA THR A 363 -23.88 31.31 4.80
C THR A 363 -24.09 31.62 6.28
N SER A 364 -25.30 31.38 6.78
CA SER A 364 -25.64 31.57 8.20
C SER A 364 -24.86 30.62 9.11
N LEU A 365 -24.77 29.35 8.74
CA LEU A 365 -24.03 28.33 9.50
C LEU A 365 -22.52 28.59 9.47
N LEU A 366 -21.97 29.01 8.33
CA LEU A 366 -20.56 29.38 8.18
C LEU A 366 -20.21 30.58 9.07
N ALA A 367 -21.06 31.62 9.07
CA ALA A 367 -20.86 32.82 9.89
C ALA A 367 -20.91 32.54 11.40
N GLN A 368 -21.79 31.62 11.84
CA GLN A 368 -21.91 31.26 13.26
C GLN A 368 -20.82 30.31 13.75
N THR A 369 -20.39 29.38 12.90
CA THR A 369 -19.38 28.38 13.26
C THR A 369 -17.96 28.94 13.16
N GLY A 370 -17.74 29.97 12.34
CA GLY A 370 -16.40 30.52 12.06
C GLY A 370 -15.48 29.51 11.38
N LEU A 371 -16.03 28.41 10.87
CA LEU A 371 -15.27 27.36 10.19
C LEU A 371 -14.85 27.85 8.81
N ARG A 372 -13.60 27.57 8.45
CA ARG A 372 -13.13 27.70 7.07
C ARG A 372 -13.39 26.36 6.38
N THR A 373 -14.19 26.35 5.32
CA THR A 373 -14.51 25.14 4.54
C THR A 373 -13.38 24.76 3.59
N GLU A 374 -12.75 25.76 2.98
CA GLU A 374 -11.62 25.64 2.06
C GLU A 374 -10.93 27.02 1.92
N HIS A 375 -9.78 27.06 1.24
CA HIS A 375 -9.12 28.32 0.90
C HIS A 375 -9.96 29.16 -0.08
N SER A 376 -10.05 30.48 0.12
CA SER A 376 -10.89 31.37 -0.71
C SER A 376 -10.57 31.29 -2.22
N LYS A 377 -9.28 31.24 -2.57
CA LYS A 377 -8.81 31.01 -3.95
C LYS A 377 -9.18 29.64 -4.53
N ILE A 378 -9.36 28.60 -3.71
CA ILE A 378 -9.86 27.28 -4.19
C ILE A 378 -11.32 27.39 -4.57
N THR A 379 -12.13 28.10 -3.76
CA THR A 379 -13.53 28.41 -4.11
C THR A 379 -13.60 29.21 -5.42
N GLN A 380 -12.77 30.25 -5.57
CA GLN A 380 -12.69 31.02 -6.82
C GLN A 380 -12.25 30.15 -8.01
N LEU A 381 -11.33 29.21 -7.79
CA LEU A 381 -10.86 28.27 -8.82
C LEU A 381 -12.00 27.33 -9.25
N HIS A 382 -12.77 26.81 -8.31
CA HIS A 382 -13.96 26.01 -8.60
C HIS A 382 -14.98 26.80 -9.42
N ASP A 383 -15.26 28.05 -9.02
CA ASP A 383 -16.23 28.89 -9.72
C ASP A 383 -15.76 29.24 -11.12
N ALA A 384 -14.49 29.60 -11.30
CA ALA A 384 -13.91 29.87 -12.62
C ALA A 384 -13.94 28.62 -13.51
N LEU A 385 -13.43 27.48 -13.03
CA LEU A 385 -13.27 26.28 -13.84
C LEU A 385 -14.58 25.48 -14.01
N VAL A 386 -15.25 25.14 -12.92
CA VAL A 386 -16.38 24.20 -12.93
C VAL A 386 -17.69 24.89 -13.31
N ILE A 387 -17.94 26.08 -12.75
CA ILE A 387 -19.20 26.82 -12.94
C ILE A 387 -19.17 27.67 -14.20
N ASN A 388 -18.19 28.57 -14.33
CA ASN A 388 -18.14 29.57 -15.38
C ASN A 388 -17.37 29.13 -16.64
N SER A 389 -16.61 28.03 -16.56
CA SER A 389 -15.73 27.55 -17.63
C SER A 389 -14.74 28.62 -18.14
N ASP A 390 -14.34 29.54 -17.27
CA ASP A 390 -13.37 30.60 -17.54
C ASP A 390 -11.95 30.07 -17.34
N LEU A 391 -11.37 29.57 -18.44
CA LEU A 391 -10.04 28.98 -18.44
C LEU A 391 -8.92 30.01 -18.34
N ALA A 392 -9.19 31.29 -18.63
CA ALA A 392 -8.19 32.36 -18.46
C ALA A 392 -8.02 32.69 -16.97
N THR A 393 -9.13 32.95 -16.28
CA THR A 393 -9.14 33.18 -14.82
C THR A 393 -8.66 31.93 -14.06
N THR A 394 -8.99 30.72 -14.54
CA THR A 394 -8.47 29.47 -13.97
C THR A 394 -6.93 29.43 -13.99
N GLU A 395 -6.31 29.81 -15.10
CA GLU A 395 -4.84 29.79 -15.24
C GLU A 395 -4.17 30.82 -14.30
N GLU A 396 -4.74 32.02 -14.17
CA GLU A 396 -4.26 33.05 -13.24
C GLU A 396 -4.38 32.61 -11.78
N LEU A 397 -5.51 31.99 -11.41
CA LEU A 397 -5.72 31.47 -10.06
C LEU A 397 -4.74 30.35 -9.72
N VAL A 398 -4.46 29.42 -10.64
CA VAL A 398 -3.45 28.37 -10.45
C VAL A 398 -2.06 28.96 -10.21
N LYS A 399 -1.67 30.00 -10.97
CA LYS A 399 -0.39 30.71 -10.77
C LYS A 399 -0.33 31.41 -9.41
N SER A 400 -1.40 32.08 -9.00
CA SER A 400 -1.46 32.78 -7.70
C SER A 400 -1.45 31.80 -6.51
N ILE A 401 -2.17 30.67 -6.62
CA ILE A 401 -2.18 29.59 -5.63
C ILE A 401 -0.76 29.01 -5.43
N ALA A 402 0.00 28.84 -6.51
CA ALA A 402 1.35 28.29 -6.45
C ALA A 402 2.39 29.31 -5.95
N GLY A 403 2.30 30.58 -6.38
CA GLY A 403 3.35 31.58 -6.16
C GLY A 403 3.22 32.45 -4.89
N GLU A 404 2.01 32.87 -4.52
CA GLU A 404 1.82 33.90 -3.47
C GLU A 404 1.37 33.33 -2.11
N GLU A 405 0.65 32.20 -2.11
CA GLU A 405 0.05 31.62 -0.90
C GLU A 405 0.77 30.36 -0.41
N GLY A 406 1.79 29.89 -1.13
CA GLY A 406 2.58 28.73 -0.74
C GLY A 406 1.79 27.41 -0.66
N LEU A 407 0.59 27.33 -1.25
CA LEU A 407 -0.27 26.14 -1.16
C LEU A 407 0.35 24.90 -1.83
N PHE A 408 1.24 25.11 -2.81
CA PHE A 408 2.00 24.05 -3.46
C PHE A 408 3.29 23.70 -2.69
N GLU A 409 3.75 24.52 -1.74
CA GLU A 409 4.97 24.26 -0.96
C GLU A 409 4.81 23.06 -0.05
N TYR A 410 3.63 22.90 0.57
CA TYR A 410 3.31 21.73 1.35
C TYR A 410 3.49 20.47 0.50
N CYS A 411 2.86 20.47 -0.69
CA CYS A 411 2.93 19.38 -1.64
C CYS A 411 4.38 19.08 -2.06
N ALA A 412 5.15 20.09 -2.49
CA ALA A 412 6.57 19.91 -2.85
C ALA A 412 7.40 19.32 -1.70
N ARG A 413 7.12 19.72 -0.45
CA ARG A 413 7.83 19.25 0.75
C ARG A 413 7.49 17.81 1.13
N VAL A 414 6.22 17.41 1.02
CA VAL A 414 5.76 16.05 1.40
C VAL A 414 5.79 15.06 0.24
N SER A 415 5.97 15.54 -1.00
CA SER A 415 6.09 14.70 -2.19
C SER A 415 7.23 13.69 -2.02
N PRO A 416 6.99 12.40 -2.29
CA PRO A 416 8.03 11.38 -2.28
C PRO A 416 9.29 11.82 -3.05
N PRO A 417 10.48 11.76 -2.44
CA PRO A 417 11.70 12.07 -3.16
C PRO A 417 12.04 10.93 -4.13
N ALA A 418 12.51 11.29 -5.32
CA ALA A 418 13.15 10.35 -6.25
C ALA A 418 14.61 10.11 -5.84
N CYS A 419 15.04 8.85 -5.92
CA CYS A 419 16.42 8.46 -5.63
C CYS A 419 17.25 8.44 -6.91
N VAL A 420 18.24 9.33 -6.99
CA VAL A 420 19.15 9.46 -8.14
C VAL A 420 20.49 8.86 -7.76
N TRP A 421 20.83 7.70 -8.33
CA TRP A 421 22.06 6.97 -8.06
C TRP A 421 23.09 7.17 -9.16
N LYS A 422 24.35 7.36 -8.75
CA LYS A 422 25.49 7.47 -9.65
C LYS A 422 26.65 6.65 -9.12
N ARG A 423 27.21 5.78 -9.96
CA ARG A 423 28.44 5.07 -9.63
C ARG A 423 29.60 6.04 -9.70
N ILE A 424 30.42 6.04 -8.65
CA ILE A 424 31.67 6.81 -8.63
C ILE A 424 32.79 5.87 -9.09
N THR A 425 33.60 6.35 -10.03
CA THR A 425 34.84 5.68 -10.44
C THR A 425 36.01 6.49 -9.87
N PRO A 426 36.47 6.15 -8.65
CA PRO A 426 37.52 6.91 -8.00
C PRO A 426 38.89 6.56 -8.56
N GLY A 427 39.77 7.56 -8.59
CA GLY A 427 41.20 7.30 -8.69
C GLY A 427 41.75 6.80 -7.35
N GLY A 428 43.01 6.39 -7.34
CA GLY A 428 43.71 6.02 -6.12
C GLY A 428 45.19 6.35 -6.21
N ASP A 429 45.81 6.60 -5.06
CA ASP A 429 47.25 6.78 -4.97
C ASP A 429 47.97 5.54 -5.54
N ALA A 430 48.81 5.76 -6.55
CA ALA A 430 49.48 4.71 -7.32
C ALA A 430 48.52 3.63 -7.90
N GLY A 431 47.26 3.98 -8.15
CA GLY A 431 46.23 3.07 -8.68
C GLY A 431 45.65 2.10 -7.65
N ARG A 432 45.94 2.24 -6.35
CA ARG A 432 45.38 1.40 -5.28
C ARG A 432 44.05 1.97 -4.79
N ILE A 433 43.03 1.13 -4.75
CA ILE A 433 41.73 1.42 -4.12
C ILE A 433 41.44 0.37 -3.03
N PRO A 434 40.56 0.66 -2.06
CA PRO A 434 40.21 -0.31 -1.04
C PRO A 434 39.62 -1.59 -1.65
N VAL A 435 40.06 -2.75 -1.16
CA VAL A 435 39.49 -4.05 -1.56
C VAL A 435 38.04 -4.20 -1.12
N GLY A 436 37.33 -5.14 -1.73
CA GLY A 436 35.94 -5.41 -1.41
C GLY A 436 35.78 -5.96 -0.01
N ARG A 437 34.82 -5.40 0.74
CA ARG A 437 34.68 -5.69 2.18
C ARG A 437 33.27 -5.49 2.72
N GLY A 438 32.90 -6.25 3.74
CA GLY A 438 31.69 -6.06 4.54
C GLY A 438 32.01 -5.85 6.02
N GLY A 439 31.10 -5.23 6.77
CA GLY A 439 31.30 -4.97 8.21
C GLY A 439 32.46 -4.00 8.52
N HIS A 440 32.86 -3.20 7.53
CA HIS A 440 33.73 -2.03 7.70
C HIS A 440 32.91 -0.86 8.26
N GLN A 441 33.57 0.23 8.63
CA GLN A 441 32.89 1.47 9.01
C GLN A 441 33.32 2.66 8.14
N LEU A 442 32.37 3.53 7.85
CA LEU A 442 32.60 4.82 7.21
C LEU A 442 32.27 5.97 8.18
N CYS A 443 33.04 7.04 8.11
CA CYS A 443 32.71 8.34 8.69
C CYS A 443 32.96 9.44 7.67
N LEU A 444 32.25 10.56 7.78
CA LEU A 444 32.39 11.70 6.88
C LEU A 444 32.76 12.94 7.68
N ASP A 445 33.79 13.65 7.21
CA ASP A 445 33.99 15.06 7.48
C ASP A 445 33.30 15.85 6.36
N ALA A 446 32.08 16.33 6.63
CA ALA A 446 31.25 16.98 5.62
C ALA A 446 31.78 18.37 5.23
N GLU A 447 32.44 19.07 6.16
CA GLU A 447 33.03 20.40 5.90
C GLU A 447 34.18 20.31 4.91
N ARG A 448 34.98 19.25 5.00
CA ARG A 448 36.14 19.03 4.11
C ARG A 448 35.85 18.11 2.94
N GLY A 449 34.71 17.43 2.96
CA GLY A 449 34.34 16.44 1.95
C GLY A 449 35.27 15.23 1.94
N VAL A 450 35.62 14.69 3.12
CA VAL A 450 36.52 13.52 3.26
C VAL A 450 35.79 12.37 3.95
N ILE A 451 35.75 11.21 3.30
CA ILE A 451 35.20 9.97 3.84
C ILE A 451 36.34 9.10 4.35
N TYR A 452 36.29 8.71 5.62
CA TYR A 452 37.23 7.77 6.22
C TYR A 452 36.65 6.36 6.22
N LEU A 453 37.48 5.38 5.87
CA LEU A 453 37.13 3.96 5.86
C LEU A 453 38.12 3.18 6.71
N PHE A 454 37.60 2.36 7.63
CA PHE A 454 38.41 1.50 8.47
C PHE A 454 37.90 0.05 8.52
N GLY A 455 38.85 -0.89 8.46
CA GLY A 455 38.65 -2.31 8.73
C GLY A 455 37.66 -3.02 7.80
N GLY A 456 36.98 -4.04 8.34
CA GLY A 456 36.04 -4.90 7.62
C GLY A 456 36.59 -6.30 7.35
N TRP A 457 35.80 -7.11 6.63
CA TRP A 457 36.13 -8.48 6.23
C TRP A 457 36.02 -8.63 4.72
N ASP A 458 37.09 -9.13 4.07
CA ASP A 458 37.20 -9.19 2.60
C ASP A 458 36.61 -10.46 1.96
N GLY A 459 36.18 -11.43 2.78
CA GLY A 459 35.83 -12.77 2.30
C GLY A 459 36.72 -13.87 2.87
N SER A 460 37.91 -13.49 3.36
CA SER A 460 38.94 -14.41 3.86
C SER A 460 39.49 -13.98 5.22
N LYS A 461 39.75 -12.69 5.43
CA LYS A 461 40.36 -12.15 6.65
C LYS A 461 39.75 -10.82 7.06
N ASN A 462 39.90 -10.50 8.35
CA ASN A 462 39.67 -9.15 8.83
C ASN A 462 40.79 -8.22 8.37
N LEU A 463 40.47 -6.94 8.21
CA LEU A 463 41.38 -5.91 7.72
C LEU A 463 41.67 -4.87 8.80
N SER A 464 42.87 -4.29 8.77
CA SER A 464 43.34 -3.18 9.63
C SER A 464 43.85 -1.98 8.81
N ASP A 465 43.54 -1.94 7.52
CA ASP A 465 43.89 -0.82 6.66
C ASP A 465 42.95 0.36 6.90
N PHE A 466 43.52 1.57 6.87
CA PHE A 466 42.81 2.83 7.10
C PHE A 466 42.97 3.74 5.90
N TRP A 467 41.85 4.17 5.34
CA TRP A 467 41.77 4.92 4.08
C TRP A 467 41.01 6.23 4.26
N SER A 468 41.32 7.20 3.41
CA SER A 468 40.47 8.37 3.16
C SER A 468 40.08 8.45 1.69
N TYR A 469 38.90 8.98 1.42
CA TYR A 469 38.41 9.32 0.11
C TYR A 469 38.03 10.80 0.10
N THR A 470 38.66 11.58 -0.77
CA THR A 470 38.38 13.01 -0.91
C THR A 470 37.37 13.21 -2.05
N ILE A 471 36.19 13.72 -1.71
CA ILE A 471 35.05 13.86 -2.61
C ILE A 471 35.38 14.76 -3.81
N PHE A 472 35.98 15.92 -3.56
CA PHE A 472 36.24 16.93 -4.59
C PHE A 472 37.32 16.51 -5.59
N THR A 473 38.31 15.72 -5.16
CA THR A 473 39.38 15.22 -6.04
C THR A 473 39.08 13.83 -6.61
N ASN A 474 38.05 13.17 -6.09
CA ASN A 474 37.65 11.80 -6.46
C ASN A 474 38.82 10.80 -6.34
N GLN A 475 39.56 10.87 -5.22
CA GLN A 475 40.74 10.02 -4.97
C GLN A 475 40.65 9.27 -3.64
N TRP A 476 41.01 7.98 -3.67
CA TRP A 476 41.35 7.21 -2.48
C TRP A 476 42.82 7.38 -2.11
N LYS A 477 43.08 7.55 -0.81
CA LYS A 477 44.39 7.58 -0.21
C LYS A 477 44.49 6.57 0.92
N LEU A 478 45.54 5.74 0.89
CA LEU A 478 45.85 4.83 1.99
C LEU A 478 46.61 5.61 3.06
N ILE A 479 46.03 5.73 4.24
CA ILE A 479 46.65 6.42 5.39
C ILE A 479 47.59 5.46 6.11
N HIS A 480 47.10 4.27 6.47
CA HIS A 480 47.89 3.22 7.12
C HIS A 480 47.55 1.85 6.54
N GLU A 481 48.57 1.07 6.17
CA GLU A 481 48.39 -0.31 5.68
C GLU A 481 48.02 -1.28 6.80
N ASP A 482 48.55 -1.04 8.00
CA ASP A 482 48.20 -1.76 9.22
C ASP A 482 48.20 -0.80 10.41
N THR A 483 47.01 -0.44 10.90
CA THR A 483 46.88 0.44 12.06
C THR A 483 47.50 -0.15 13.33
N ALA A 484 47.56 -1.47 13.48
CA ALA A 484 48.15 -2.10 14.67
C ALA A 484 49.66 -1.84 14.77
N ALA A 485 50.36 -1.81 13.64
CA ALA A 485 51.79 -1.52 13.57
C ALA A 485 52.15 -0.10 14.03
N VAL A 486 51.18 0.82 14.00
CA VAL A 486 51.34 2.23 14.42
C VAL A 486 50.60 2.54 15.73
N GLY A 487 50.30 1.52 16.54
CA GLY A 487 49.67 1.67 17.86
C GLY A 487 48.15 1.86 17.84
N GLY A 488 47.52 1.63 16.70
CA GLY A 488 46.07 1.65 16.51
C GLY A 488 45.39 0.29 16.63
N PRO A 489 44.11 0.20 16.23
CA PRO A 489 43.33 -1.02 16.40
C PRO A 489 43.84 -2.16 15.52
N SER A 490 43.74 -3.38 16.03
CA SER A 490 43.98 -4.61 15.26
C SER A 490 42.91 -4.85 14.19
N ALA A 491 43.22 -5.74 13.24
CA ALA A 491 42.31 -6.13 12.17
C ALA A 491 40.96 -6.61 12.69
N ARG A 492 39.88 -5.98 12.21
CA ARG A 492 38.53 -6.15 12.79
C ARG A 492 37.40 -5.89 11.80
N SER A 493 36.24 -6.47 12.10
CA SER A 493 34.97 -6.24 11.41
C SER A 493 33.82 -6.08 12.41
N CYS A 494 32.70 -5.51 11.96
CA CYS A 494 31.52 -5.16 12.76
C CYS A 494 31.85 -4.35 14.02
N HIS A 495 32.88 -3.51 13.92
CA HIS A 495 33.20 -2.45 14.87
C HIS A 495 32.39 -1.20 14.51
N ASN A 496 32.39 -0.20 15.39
CA ASN A 496 31.85 1.12 15.08
C ASN A 496 32.95 2.19 15.15
N MET A 497 32.74 3.27 14.42
CA MET A 497 33.61 4.42 14.27
C MET A 497 32.75 5.66 14.12
N VAL A 498 33.06 6.71 14.88
CA VAL A 498 32.42 8.03 14.78
C VAL A 498 33.48 9.12 14.65
N TYR A 499 33.13 10.20 13.96
CA TYR A 499 34.00 11.38 13.79
C TYR A 499 33.50 12.53 14.66
N CYS A 500 34.40 13.15 15.40
CA CYS A 500 34.16 14.38 16.14
C CYS A 500 34.73 15.57 15.36
N HIS A 501 33.87 16.49 14.94
CA HIS A 501 34.24 17.66 14.14
C HIS A 501 35.02 18.66 14.98
N THR A 502 34.58 18.90 16.22
CA THR A 502 35.18 19.88 17.15
C THR A 502 36.69 19.66 17.38
N ASN A 503 37.13 18.40 17.47
CA ASN A 503 38.53 18.06 17.78
C ASN A 503 39.22 17.20 16.70
N ARG A 504 38.57 17.00 15.54
CA ARG A 504 39.07 16.21 14.40
C ARG A 504 39.59 14.83 14.78
N THR A 505 38.83 14.13 15.63
CA THR A 505 39.23 12.83 16.16
C THR A 505 38.21 11.77 15.78
N LEU A 506 38.70 10.63 15.29
CA LEU A 506 37.90 9.43 15.11
C LEU A 506 37.94 8.59 16.38
N TYR A 507 36.82 8.02 16.78
CA TYR A 507 36.71 7.11 17.91
C TYR A 507 36.26 5.75 17.42
N VAL A 508 36.94 4.66 17.79
CA VAL A 508 36.70 3.30 17.31
C VAL A 508 36.49 2.35 18.48
N LEU A 509 35.38 1.62 18.47
CA LEU A 509 35.00 0.67 19.52
C LEU A 509 34.44 -0.63 18.93
N GLY A 510 34.62 -1.73 19.67
CA GLY A 510 34.02 -3.04 19.39
C GLY A 510 34.66 -3.82 18.24
N GLN A 511 34.22 -5.06 18.08
CA GLN A 511 34.67 -6.01 17.06
C GLN A 511 33.87 -7.31 17.13
N LEU A 512 33.59 -7.95 15.99
CA LEU A 512 33.16 -9.35 15.93
C LEU A 512 34.36 -10.30 16.16
N LYS A 513 34.31 -11.11 17.23
CA LYS A 513 35.32 -12.13 17.54
C LYS A 513 34.80 -13.50 17.07
N ASP A 514 35.44 -14.10 16.05
CA ASP A 514 35.14 -15.47 15.58
C ASP A 514 35.51 -16.54 16.62
N GLN A 515 34.86 -17.71 16.60
CA GLN A 515 35.50 -19.05 16.70
C GLN A 515 34.54 -20.21 16.31
N PRO A 516 35.02 -21.39 15.83
CA PRO A 516 36.41 -21.85 15.83
C PRO A 516 37.00 -22.28 14.46
N ARG A 517 38.33 -22.51 14.49
CA ARG A 517 39.15 -23.23 13.51
C ARG A 517 38.58 -24.60 13.14
N ALA A 518 38.94 -25.08 11.95
CA ALA A 518 38.82 -26.47 11.53
C ALA A 518 39.43 -27.43 12.59
N GLY A 519 38.56 -28.18 13.28
CA GLY A 519 38.95 -29.17 14.30
C GLY A 519 37.90 -29.25 15.41
N GLY A 520 37.03 -30.26 15.36
CA GLY A 520 35.83 -30.40 16.18
C GLY A 520 36.06 -30.54 17.69
N GLY A 521 36.14 -29.41 18.40
CA GLY A 521 35.93 -29.31 19.84
C GLY A 521 35.04 -28.09 20.15
N ASN A 522 34.05 -28.26 21.04
CA ASN A 522 33.19 -27.15 21.49
C ASN A 522 34.04 -26.10 22.24
N PRO A 523 34.07 -24.82 21.80
CA PRO A 523 34.79 -23.78 22.52
C PRO A 523 33.99 -23.29 23.73
N GLN A 524 34.65 -23.14 24.89
CA GLN A 524 34.19 -22.20 25.91
C GLN A 524 34.49 -20.77 25.43
N PRO A 525 33.53 -19.83 25.47
CA PRO A 525 33.78 -18.45 25.07
C PRO A 525 34.67 -17.76 26.11
N GLN A 526 35.93 -17.47 25.76
CA GLN A 526 36.73 -16.52 26.53
C GLN A 526 36.18 -15.11 26.29
N ARG A 527 35.60 -14.52 27.35
CA ARG A 527 35.25 -13.10 27.42
C ARG A 527 36.56 -12.29 27.42
N ALA A 528 36.80 -11.53 26.36
CA ALA A 528 37.92 -10.59 26.30
C ALA A 528 37.36 -9.18 26.20
N ASP A 529 37.95 -8.26 26.99
CA ASP A 529 37.57 -6.84 27.07
C ASP A 529 37.46 -6.17 25.70
N ALA A 530 36.61 -5.14 25.63
CA ALA A 530 36.54 -4.24 24.48
C ALA A 530 37.68 -3.21 24.57
N ASP A 531 38.31 -2.92 23.43
CA ASP A 531 39.33 -1.88 23.29
C ASP A 531 38.71 -0.64 22.66
N PHE A 532 39.03 0.54 23.19
CA PHE A 532 38.53 1.83 22.74
C PHE A 532 39.68 2.72 22.27
N PHE A 533 39.71 3.01 20.98
CA PHE A 533 40.77 3.78 20.36
C PHE A 533 40.27 5.15 19.93
N LYS A 534 41.17 6.13 19.95
CA LYS A 534 41.01 7.38 19.20
C LYS A 534 42.11 7.53 18.15
N CYS A 535 41.79 8.21 17.05
CA CYS A 535 42.74 8.67 16.04
C CYS A 535 42.62 10.17 15.90
N SER A 536 43.62 10.91 16.36
CA SER A 536 43.66 12.37 16.17
C SER A 536 44.25 12.67 14.80
N LEU A 537 43.42 13.23 13.92
CA LEU A 537 43.79 13.57 12.55
C LEU A 537 44.52 14.91 12.50
N ASP A 538 45.50 15.02 11.61
CA ASP A 538 46.22 16.26 11.41
C ASP A 538 45.37 17.34 10.71
N ALA A 539 45.97 18.50 10.45
CA ALA A 539 45.29 19.59 9.77
C ALA A 539 44.82 19.23 8.35
N THR A 540 45.43 18.24 7.69
CA THR A 540 45.12 17.80 6.33
C THR A 540 44.10 16.66 6.30
N GLY A 541 43.96 15.92 7.40
CA GLY A 541 43.17 14.68 7.46
C GLY A 541 43.87 13.49 6.79
N GLU A 542 45.12 13.67 6.33
CA GLU A 542 45.85 12.66 5.57
C GLU A 542 46.80 11.81 6.42
N SER A 543 46.98 12.18 7.69
CA SER A 543 47.68 11.38 8.68
C SER A 543 46.96 11.42 10.02
N GLY A 544 47.11 10.36 10.81
CA GLY A 544 46.43 10.22 12.09
C GLY A 544 47.26 9.45 13.11
N ALA A 545 47.28 9.96 14.34
CA ALA A 545 47.95 9.35 15.48
C ALA A 545 46.94 8.57 16.33
N TRP A 546 47.15 7.27 16.45
CA TRP A 546 46.29 6.38 17.23
C TRP A 546 46.67 6.38 18.70
N THR A 547 45.67 6.27 19.58
CA THR A 547 45.85 6.15 21.03
C THR A 547 44.79 5.24 21.62
N LEU A 548 45.20 4.27 22.43
CA LEU A 548 44.31 3.46 23.25
C LEU A 548 43.85 4.28 24.47
N LEU A 549 42.54 4.44 24.65
CA LEU A 549 41.98 5.26 25.72
C LEU A 549 41.81 4.50 27.03
N ASN A 550 41.70 3.18 26.98
CA ASN A 550 41.33 2.32 28.10
C ASN A 550 42.32 1.15 28.27
N PRO A 551 43.57 1.39 28.67
CA PRO A 551 44.57 0.32 28.82
C PRO A 551 44.18 -0.75 29.87
N SER A 552 43.24 -0.45 30.77
CA SER A 552 42.68 -1.38 31.78
C SER A 552 41.40 -2.11 31.35
N GLY A 553 40.94 -1.94 30.09
CA GLY A 553 39.69 -2.52 29.57
C GLY A 553 38.47 -1.58 29.71
N VAL A 554 37.53 -1.62 28.75
CA VAL A 554 36.33 -0.74 28.74
C VAL A 554 35.41 -1.09 29.91
N GLU A 555 35.24 -2.39 30.20
CA GLU A 555 34.34 -2.87 31.25
C GLU A 555 34.81 -2.41 32.65
N ALA A 556 36.13 -2.44 32.91
CA ALA A 556 36.72 -1.97 34.16
C ALA A 556 36.51 -0.45 34.39
N ALA A 557 36.29 0.32 33.33
CA ALA A 557 35.97 1.75 33.39
C ALA A 557 34.47 2.04 33.48
N GLY A 558 33.63 1.00 33.66
CA GLY A 558 32.16 1.14 33.71
C GLY A 558 31.49 1.26 32.33
N GLY A 559 32.22 0.96 31.25
CA GLY A 559 31.72 0.99 29.89
C GLY A 559 31.08 -0.34 29.41
N PRO A 560 30.63 -0.41 28.15
CA PRO A 560 29.95 -1.58 27.59
C PRO A 560 30.79 -2.86 27.58
N HIS A 561 30.12 -4.01 27.73
CA HIS A 561 30.71 -5.32 27.47
C HIS A 561 31.12 -5.50 26.00
N SER A 562 31.86 -6.57 25.66
CA SER A 562 32.22 -6.88 24.27
C SER A 562 31.01 -6.84 23.32
N ILE A 563 31.02 -5.85 22.41
CA ILE A 563 29.96 -5.52 21.45
C ILE A 563 30.43 -5.70 20.02
N SER A 564 29.51 -6.15 19.16
CA SER A 564 29.70 -6.25 17.71
C SER A 564 28.42 -5.83 17.01
N ASP A 565 28.56 -5.22 15.83
CA ASP A 565 27.43 -4.72 15.02
C ASP A 565 26.49 -3.78 15.82
N HIS A 566 27.09 -2.93 16.66
CA HIS A 566 26.44 -1.87 17.44
C HIS A 566 26.49 -0.54 16.68
N GLN A 567 25.72 0.46 17.13
CA GLN A 567 25.81 1.84 16.66
C GLN A 567 26.38 2.75 17.74
N MET A 568 27.21 3.72 17.34
CA MET A 568 27.66 4.81 18.19
C MET A 568 27.24 6.14 17.57
N ILE A 569 26.92 7.10 18.42
CA ILE A 569 26.75 8.51 18.03
C ILE A 569 27.56 9.38 18.99
N ILE A 570 27.94 10.56 18.51
CA ILE A 570 28.61 11.55 19.32
C ILE A 570 27.71 12.76 19.52
N ASP A 571 27.61 13.21 20.77
CA ASP A 571 27.10 14.51 21.15
C ASP A 571 28.30 15.41 21.42
N GLU A 572 28.61 16.29 20.46
CA GLU A 572 29.76 17.18 20.54
C GLU A 572 29.58 18.28 21.59
N GLU A 573 28.35 18.76 21.80
CA GLU A 573 28.06 19.84 22.75
C GLU A 573 28.35 19.40 24.18
N ASN A 574 27.98 18.14 24.51
CA ASN A 574 28.19 17.56 25.84
C ASN A 574 29.47 16.71 25.92
N SER A 575 30.21 16.54 24.82
CA SER A 575 31.38 15.66 24.72
C SER A 575 31.09 14.21 25.16
N LEU A 576 29.92 13.69 24.77
CA LEU A 576 29.45 12.35 25.12
C LEU A 576 29.42 11.45 23.89
N ILE A 577 29.79 10.18 24.08
CA ILE A 577 29.58 9.13 23.08
C ILE A 577 28.50 8.20 23.62
N HIS A 578 27.39 8.11 22.89
CA HIS A 578 26.29 7.22 23.26
C HIS A 578 26.42 5.90 22.52
N ASP A 579 26.32 4.83 23.28
CA ASP A 579 26.23 3.45 22.81
C ASP A 579 25.11 2.76 23.62
N PRO A 580 24.07 2.22 22.98
CA PRO A 580 23.02 1.47 23.66
C PRO A 580 23.57 0.11 24.11
N ALA A 581 24.40 0.17 25.15
CA ALA A 581 24.97 -0.99 25.80
C ALA A 581 23.89 -1.84 26.48
N ARG A 582 24.19 -3.13 26.54
CA ARG A 582 23.38 -4.21 27.12
C ARG A 582 23.05 -3.93 28.59
N ASN A 583 21.87 -3.36 28.85
CA ASN A 583 21.38 -3.15 30.21
C ASN A 583 20.55 -4.37 30.64
N ASP A 584 21.18 -5.35 31.29
CA ASP A 584 20.51 -6.53 31.87
C ASP A 584 19.92 -6.24 33.28
N GLY A 585 19.89 -4.97 33.71
CA GLY A 585 19.34 -4.52 34.99
C GLY A 585 17.94 -3.88 34.92
N PRO A 586 17.17 -3.85 36.02
CA PRO A 586 15.87 -3.21 36.07
C PRO A 586 16.01 -1.69 35.94
N SER A 587 15.62 -1.14 34.79
CA SER A 587 15.53 0.31 34.57
C SER A 587 14.27 0.87 35.25
N PRO A 588 14.32 2.05 35.90
CA PRO A 588 13.14 2.71 36.48
C PRO A 588 12.16 3.26 35.42
N ASN A 589 12.48 3.15 34.13
CA ASN A 589 11.63 3.62 33.04
C ASN A 589 10.65 2.53 32.53
N PRO A 590 9.38 2.86 32.26
CA PRO A 590 8.35 1.89 31.88
C PRO A 590 8.49 1.34 30.44
N ILE A 591 9.34 1.94 29.59
CA ILE A 591 9.61 1.47 28.22
C ILE A 591 11.05 0.94 28.16
N ASN A 592 11.19 -0.37 28.31
CA ASN A 592 12.50 -1.03 28.26
C ASN A 592 12.93 -1.26 26.80
N ILE A 593 13.84 -0.44 26.26
CA ILE A 593 14.45 -0.69 24.94
C ILE A 593 15.43 -1.85 25.11
N TYR A 594 15.03 -3.01 24.61
CA TYR A 594 15.84 -4.20 24.74
C TYR A 594 17.09 -4.18 23.83
N SER A 595 18.15 -4.83 24.30
CA SER A 595 19.42 -5.07 23.60
C SER A 595 19.22 -5.68 22.21
N ARG A 596 19.96 -5.15 21.21
CA ARG A 596 19.80 -5.46 19.78
C ARG A 596 21.08 -5.17 18.97
N THR A 597 21.34 -5.94 17.92
CA THR A 597 22.44 -5.72 16.95
C THR A 597 21.90 -5.26 15.60
N GLY A 598 22.72 -4.60 14.79
CA GLY A 598 22.36 -4.17 13.43
C GLY A 598 21.23 -3.13 13.38
N HIS A 599 20.96 -2.44 14.48
CA HIS A 599 20.02 -1.32 14.54
C HIS A 599 20.65 -0.06 13.92
N GLY A 600 19.84 0.93 13.59
CA GLY A 600 20.28 2.27 13.23
C GLY A 600 20.13 3.22 14.43
N MET A 601 21.05 4.16 14.59
CA MET A 601 20.97 5.19 15.62
C MET A 601 21.46 6.56 15.10
N VAL A 602 20.71 7.63 15.37
CA VAL A 602 21.06 9.02 15.02
C VAL A 602 20.70 9.97 16.16
N LEU A 603 21.44 11.06 16.29
CA LEU A 603 21.14 12.18 17.18
C LEU A 603 20.47 13.29 16.38
N TYR A 604 19.42 13.91 16.91
CA TYR A 604 18.85 15.15 16.40
C TYR A 604 19.18 16.28 17.37
N PRO A 605 20.22 17.10 17.10
CA PRO A 605 20.69 18.13 18.02
C PRO A 605 19.60 19.15 18.45
N PRO A 606 18.71 19.66 17.57
CA PRO A 606 17.74 20.69 17.93
C PRO A 606 16.81 20.34 19.10
N THR A 607 16.44 19.06 19.26
CA THR A 607 15.62 18.59 20.40
C THR A 607 16.41 17.70 21.36
N ASN A 608 17.68 17.44 21.05
CA ASN A 608 18.55 16.55 21.79
C ASN A 608 17.96 15.14 21.97
N GLU A 609 17.33 14.65 20.90
CA GLU A 609 16.68 13.34 20.85
C GLU A 609 17.52 12.34 20.05
N ILE A 610 17.72 11.16 20.63
CA ILE A 610 18.35 10.02 19.99
C ILE A 610 17.26 9.13 19.41
N PHE A 611 17.34 8.84 18.12
CA PHE A 611 16.42 7.94 17.45
C PHE A 611 17.09 6.58 17.22
N ILE A 612 16.42 5.52 17.66
CA ILE A 612 16.86 4.14 17.48
C ILE A 612 15.85 3.43 16.60
N VAL A 613 16.32 2.79 15.53
CA VAL A 613 15.49 2.18 14.50
C VAL A 613 15.92 0.73 14.27
N GLY A 614 14.96 -0.19 14.31
CA GLY A 614 15.16 -1.55 13.81
C GLY A 614 16.14 -2.39 14.63
N GLY A 615 16.74 -3.39 13.97
CA GLY A 615 17.76 -4.27 14.51
C GLY A 615 17.26 -5.68 14.86
N ARG A 616 18.15 -6.48 15.44
CA ARG A 616 17.97 -7.90 15.72
C ARG A 616 18.24 -8.22 17.19
N ARG A 617 17.35 -8.95 17.83
CA ARG A 617 17.49 -9.33 19.26
C ARG A 617 18.09 -10.71 19.47
N SER A 618 17.78 -11.65 18.59
CA SER A 618 18.31 -13.01 18.61
C SER A 618 18.24 -13.61 17.20
N ASN A 619 18.99 -14.66 16.89
CA ASN A 619 18.77 -15.40 15.65
C ASN A 619 17.48 -16.23 15.79
N PRO A 620 16.39 -16.03 15.02
CA PRO A 620 16.22 -15.25 13.78
C PRO A 620 15.31 -14.00 13.88
N ARG A 621 15.12 -13.41 15.07
CA ARG A 621 14.13 -12.36 15.35
C ARG A 621 14.64 -10.94 15.06
N TRP A 622 14.17 -10.38 13.96
CA TRP A 622 14.26 -8.96 13.65
C TRP A 622 13.14 -8.16 14.34
N VAL A 623 13.40 -6.89 14.65
CA VAL A 623 12.45 -6.02 15.34
C VAL A 623 12.20 -4.79 14.49
N PRO A 624 10.98 -4.59 13.98
CA PRO A 624 10.61 -3.38 13.27
C PRO A 624 9.95 -2.41 14.23
N ASP A 625 10.77 -1.65 14.94
CA ASP A 625 10.36 -0.61 15.87
C ASP A 625 11.24 0.63 15.68
N MET A 626 10.74 1.78 16.14
CA MET A 626 11.49 3.01 16.23
C MET A 626 11.19 3.67 17.57
N TYR A 627 12.21 4.18 18.23
CA TYR A 627 12.12 4.91 19.48
C TYR A 627 12.84 6.25 19.35
N SER A 628 12.32 7.29 20.01
CA SER A 628 13.12 8.44 20.40
C SER A 628 13.40 8.40 21.89
N PHE A 629 14.55 8.92 22.27
CA PHE A 629 15.03 9.00 23.64
C PHE A 629 15.71 10.34 23.85
N THR A 630 15.25 11.10 24.84
CA THR A 630 15.91 12.35 25.25
C THR A 630 16.93 12.03 26.33
N HIS A 631 18.22 12.28 26.08
CA HIS A 631 19.26 11.83 27.00
C HIS A 631 19.30 12.59 28.33
N THR A 632 18.82 13.84 28.36
CA THR A 632 18.80 14.67 29.57
C THR A 632 17.70 14.29 30.55
N THR A 633 16.53 13.88 30.05
CA THR A 633 15.35 13.53 30.87
C THR A 633 15.12 12.02 30.97
N LEU A 634 15.88 11.23 30.20
CA LEU A 634 15.67 9.80 29.97
C LEU A 634 14.26 9.48 29.43
N ALA A 635 13.50 10.47 28.95
CA ALA A 635 12.17 10.25 28.42
C ALA A 635 12.26 9.41 27.14
N THR A 636 11.53 8.30 27.10
CA THR A 636 11.50 7.38 25.96
C THR A 636 10.12 7.41 25.31
N GLN A 637 10.07 7.56 23.99
CA GLN A 637 8.84 7.51 23.21
C GLN A 637 8.97 6.48 22.09
N ARG A 638 7.97 5.60 21.94
CA ARG A 638 7.86 4.75 20.76
C ARG A 638 7.28 5.57 19.60
N ILE A 639 7.96 5.54 18.47
CA ILE A 639 7.50 6.17 17.23
C ILE A 639 6.71 5.13 16.44
N PRO A 640 5.43 5.40 16.13
CA PRO A 640 4.64 4.51 15.31
C PRO A 640 5.24 4.38 13.91
N LEU A 641 5.39 3.14 13.44
CA LEU A 641 5.77 2.85 12.06
C LEU A 641 4.53 2.79 11.18
N ASP A 642 4.66 3.19 9.92
CA ASP A 642 3.63 2.97 8.90
C ASP A 642 3.45 1.44 8.65
N PRO A 643 2.21 0.90 8.60
CA PRO A 643 1.99 -0.53 8.34
C PRO A 643 2.66 -1.06 7.07
N SER A 644 2.80 -0.22 6.04
CA SER A 644 3.45 -0.57 4.77
C SER A 644 4.97 -0.76 4.90
N ILE A 645 5.60 -0.30 5.98
CA ILE A 645 7.07 -0.26 6.13
C ILE A 645 7.58 -1.16 7.26
N VAL A 646 6.69 -1.73 8.07
CA VAL A 646 7.04 -2.61 9.21
C VAL A 646 7.93 -3.79 8.78
N HIS A 647 7.76 -4.32 7.56
CA HIS A 647 8.57 -5.46 7.11
C HIS A 647 9.95 -5.08 6.56
N SER A 648 10.22 -3.78 6.35
CA SER A 648 11.37 -3.27 5.61
C SER A 648 12.45 -2.61 6.47
N ILE A 649 12.12 -2.23 7.72
CA ILE A 649 13.02 -1.47 8.62
C ILE A 649 14.06 -2.35 9.35
N THR A 650 14.01 -3.66 9.14
CA THR A 650 14.67 -4.66 9.98
C THR A 650 16.20 -4.59 9.95
N ALA A 651 16.84 -4.26 8.81
CA ALA A 651 18.30 -4.18 8.68
C ALA A 651 18.74 -2.84 8.06
N SER A 652 18.46 -1.72 8.73
CA SER A 652 18.58 -0.40 8.10
C SER A 652 19.89 0.31 8.43
N ARG A 653 20.50 0.94 7.43
CA ARG A 653 21.42 2.05 7.64
C ARG A 653 20.58 3.33 7.67
N ILE A 654 20.82 4.17 8.65
CA ILE A 654 20.08 5.42 8.80
C ILE A 654 21.04 6.61 8.81
N CYS A 655 20.56 7.73 8.29
CA CYS A 655 21.24 9.01 8.33
C CYS A 655 20.21 10.08 8.71
N ILE A 656 20.68 11.26 9.11
CA ILE A 656 19.82 12.38 9.47
C ILE A 656 20.26 13.64 8.71
N ASP A 657 19.31 14.40 8.20
CA ASP A 657 19.51 15.81 7.84
C ASP A 657 18.93 16.67 8.96
N GLU A 658 19.84 17.18 9.78
CA GLU A 658 19.52 18.00 10.94
C GLU A 658 18.84 19.32 10.56
N LYS A 659 19.17 19.88 9.39
CA LYS A 659 18.58 21.15 8.93
C LYS A 659 17.16 20.94 8.39
N ALA A 660 16.91 19.79 7.76
CA ALA A 660 15.59 19.43 7.27
C ALA A 660 14.69 18.82 8.35
N GLY A 661 15.27 18.32 9.46
CA GLY A 661 14.53 17.56 10.46
C GLY A 661 14.04 16.22 9.93
N GLU A 662 14.83 15.57 9.07
CA GLU A 662 14.48 14.35 8.34
C GLU A 662 15.45 13.21 8.67
N ILE A 663 14.90 12.04 9.03
CA ILE A 663 15.67 10.81 9.19
C ILE A 663 15.47 9.96 7.95
N TYR A 664 16.56 9.62 7.28
CA TYR A 664 16.58 8.77 6.11
C TYR A 664 16.95 7.35 6.52
N ILE A 665 16.19 6.39 6.00
CA ILE A 665 16.35 4.97 6.28
C ILE A 665 16.51 4.28 4.94
N LEU A 666 17.71 3.76 4.70
CA LEU A 666 17.98 2.93 3.54
C LEU A 666 17.55 1.50 3.84
N ILE A 667 16.59 0.99 3.06
CA ILE A 667 16.12 -0.38 3.17
C ILE A 667 17.15 -1.30 2.53
N THR A 668 17.65 -2.26 3.29
CA THR A 668 18.61 -3.27 2.80
C THR A 668 17.93 -4.63 2.61
N GLN A 669 18.46 -5.45 1.71
CA GLN A 669 17.84 -6.71 1.29
C GLN A 669 17.61 -7.67 2.47
N HIS A 670 16.38 -8.17 2.59
CA HIS A 670 15.96 -8.99 3.72
C HIS A 670 15.28 -10.31 3.31
N ASN A 671 16.06 -11.29 2.86
CA ASN A 671 15.79 -12.73 3.07
C ASN A 671 16.78 -13.60 2.27
N GLU A 672 17.45 -14.53 2.94
CA GLU A 672 18.20 -15.61 2.26
C GLU A 672 17.27 -16.55 1.46
N ARG A 673 15.97 -16.57 1.78
CA ARG A 673 14.96 -17.49 1.20
C ARG A 673 14.09 -16.90 0.08
N ASP A 674 14.06 -15.59 -0.09
CA ASP A 674 13.25 -14.93 -1.13
C ASP A 674 14.13 -13.93 -1.88
N ARG A 675 15.00 -14.49 -2.73
CA ARG A 675 15.94 -13.75 -3.58
C ARG A 675 15.25 -12.97 -4.72
N SER A 676 13.92 -13.12 -4.88
CA SER A 676 13.16 -12.68 -6.07
C SER A 676 12.50 -11.30 -5.97
N ARG A 677 12.53 -10.66 -4.80
CA ARG A 677 11.76 -9.43 -4.49
C ARG A 677 12.59 -8.24 -4.03
N ALA A 678 13.91 -8.27 -4.21
CA ALA A 678 14.77 -7.14 -3.84
C ALA A 678 14.58 -5.99 -4.83
N ASP A 679 13.71 -5.04 -4.48
CA ASP A 679 13.59 -3.76 -5.19
C ASP A 679 14.88 -2.96 -4.94
N PRO A 680 15.65 -2.59 -5.98
CA PRO A 680 16.89 -1.85 -5.80
C PRO A 680 16.58 -0.46 -5.22
N ALA A 681 17.00 -0.25 -3.97
CA ALA A 681 17.19 1.05 -3.34
C ALA A 681 15.92 1.89 -3.05
N THR A 682 14.97 1.32 -2.31
CA THR A 682 13.90 2.10 -1.67
C THR A 682 14.43 2.85 -0.43
N PHE A 683 14.16 4.14 -0.34
CA PHE A 683 14.39 4.97 0.84
C PHE A 683 13.07 5.26 1.57
N MET A 684 13.20 5.39 2.89
CA MET A 684 12.14 5.93 3.74
C MET A 684 12.63 7.20 4.41
N THR A 685 11.77 8.20 4.45
CA THR A 685 12.01 9.45 5.18
C THR A 685 11.02 9.54 6.33
N TYR A 686 11.52 9.79 7.54
CA TYR A 686 10.71 10.19 8.68
C TYR A 686 10.94 11.66 8.99
N HIS A 687 9.90 12.47 8.88
CA HIS A 687 9.95 13.89 9.21
C HIS A 687 9.66 14.07 10.70
N ILE A 688 10.66 14.53 11.46
CA ILE A 688 10.66 14.51 12.93
C ILE A 688 9.54 15.39 13.50
N GLU A 689 9.48 16.66 13.10
CA GLU A 689 8.49 17.61 13.64
C GLU A 689 7.06 17.25 13.27
N LYS A 690 6.84 16.85 12.01
CA LYS A 690 5.52 16.48 11.48
C LYS A 690 5.07 15.08 11.90
N LYS A 691 5.99 14.24 12.40
CA LYS A 691 5.76 12.83 12.73
C LYS A 691 5.15 12.06 11.56
N LEU A 692 5.67 12.32 10.36
CA LEU A 692 5.15 11.81 9.09
C LEU A 692 6.18 10.89 8.43
N TRP A 693 5.71 9.73 7.98
CA TRP A 693 6.48 8.81 7.15
C TRP A 693 6.22 9.10 5.67
N VAL A 694 7.29 9.16 4.88
CA VAL A 694 7.22 9.32 3.42
C VAL A 694 8.08 8.23 2.79
N ARG A 695 7.47 7.42 1.93
CA ARG A 695 8.17 6.39 1.14
C ARG A 695 8.61 6.97 -0.19
N SER A 696 9.81 6.64 -0.65
CA SER A 696 10.17 6.85 -2.07
C SER A 696 9.42 5.81 -2.92
N GLU A 697 8.44 6.23 -3.72
CA GLU A 697 7.69 5.35 -4.62
C GLU A 697 8.39 5.20 -5.99
N PRO A 698 8.27 4.04 -6.66
CA PRO A 698 8.62 3.90 -8.07
C PRO A 698 7.71 4.74 -8.99
N TRP A 699 8.31 5.51 -9.92
CA TRP A 699 7.79 6.05 -11.21
C TRP A 699 6.27 5.98 -11.54
N LEU A 700 5.32 6.50 -10.74
CA LEU A 700 3.88 6.56 -11.12
C LEU A 700 3.03 7.69 -10.45
N GLY A 701 3.33 8.99 -10.64
CA GLY A 701 2.43 10.06 -10.13
C GLY A 701 2.71 11.51 -10.61
N PRO A 702 1.77 12.46 -10.39
CA PRO A 702 1.91 13.86 -10.85
C PRO A 702 2.99 14.66 -10.08
N PHE A 703 3.44 14.16 -8.93
CA PHE A 703 4.43 14.80 -8.06
C PHE A 703 5.87 14.38 -8.34
N GLN A 704 6.13 13.74 -9.47
CA GLN A 704 7.49 13.31 -9.79
C GLN A 704 8.33 14.46 -10.30
N PRO A 705 9.61 14.56 -9.88
CA PRO A 705 10.55 15.47 -10.52
C PRO A 705 10.82 15.05 -11.96
N SER A 706 10.98 16.02 -12.86
CA SER A 706 11.33 15.81 -14.25
C SER A 706 12.75 15.24 -14.33
N PRO A 707 12.98 14.20 -15.15
CA PRO A 707 14.30 13.64 -15.39
C PRO A 707 15.19 14.53 -16.26
N SER A 708 14.78 15.75 -16.59
CA SER A 708 15.61 16.68 -17.38
C SER A 708 16.73 17.31 -16.53
N GLY A 709 17.94 17.40 -17.10
CA GLY A 709 19.11 18.10 -16.53
C GLY A 709 20.25 17.20 -16.01
N ASP A 710 21.40 17.82 -15.71
CA ASP A 710 22.69 17.18 -15.36
C ASP A 710 22.61 16.12 -14.24
N VAL A 711 21.62 16.24 -13.36
CA VAL A 711 21.42 15.32 -12.23
C VAL A 711 21.07 13.90 -12.71
N TRP A 712 20.44 13.78 -13.87
CA TRP A 712 19.90 12.52 -14.41
C TRP A 712 20.79 11.87 -15.49
N GLU A 713 21.94 12.45 -15.81
CA GLU A 713 22.87 11.86 -16.78
C GLU A 713 23.71 10.72 -16.17
N GLY A 714 23.80 9.59 -16.89
CA GLY A 714 24.67 8.46 -16.50
C GLY A 714 24.20 7.68 -15.27
N LEU A 715 22.88 7.55 -15.09
CA LEU A 715 22.26 6.83 -13.99
C LEU A 715 22.55 5.33 -14.04
N GLU A 716 22.98 4.80 -12.90
CA GLU A 716 23.12 3.36 -12.67
C GLU A 716 22.52 3.01 -11.31
N LEU A 717 22.03 1.78 -11.15
CA LEU A 717 21.52 1.31 -9.86
C LEU A 717 22.56 0.41 -9.16
N PRO A 718 22.80 0.63 -7.84
CA PRO A 718 23.63 -0.28 -7.09
C PRO A 718 22.94 -1.65 -6.96
N ARG A 719 23.73 -2.72 -7.01
CA ARG A 719 23.24 -4.07 -6.71
C ARG A 719 22.67 -4.14 -5.28
N PRO A 720 21.59 -4.92 -5.05
CA PRO A 720 21.15 -5.30 -3.71
C PRO A 720 22.32 -5.82 -2.88
N ARG A 721 22.43 -5.35 -1.63
CA ARG A 721 23.58 -5.63 -0.77
C ARG A 721 23.27 -5.52 0.73
N SER A 722 23.98 -6.31 1.52
CA SER A 722 23.99 -6.28 3.00
C SER A 722 25.38 -5.89 3.54
N ALA A 723 25.47 -5.52 4.82
CA ALA A 723 26.73 -5.18 5.49
C ALA A 723 27.59 -4.09 4.80
N HIS A 724 26.95 -3.23 4.00
CA HIS A 724 27.53 -2.00 3.45
C HIS A 724 27.43 -0.86 4.47
N GLN A 725 28.06 0.27 4.17
CA GLN A 725 27.97 1.49 4.95
C GLN A 725 27.52 2.65 4.10
N VAL A 726 26.80 3.58 4.72
CA VAL A 726 26.33 4.83 4.11
C VAL A 726 26.66 5.99 5.04
N VAL A 727 27.14 7.08 4.46
CA VAL A 727 27.33 8.37 5.13
C VAL A 727 26.56 9.46 4.39
N TYR A 728 26.11 10.48 5.11
CA TYR A 728 25.35 11.61 4.56
C TYR A 728 26.15 12.91 4.66
N ASP A 729 26.39 13.53 3.51
CA ASP A 729 26.96 14.87 3.40
C ASP A 729 25.86 15.90 3.56
N SER A 730 25.79 16.50 4.74
CA SER A 730 24.79 17.52 5.10
C SER A 730 25.02 18.87 4.41
N VAL A 731 26.21 19.11 3.85
CA VAL A 731 26.55 20.34 3.12
C VAL A 731 26.01 20.26 1.70
N ASN A 732 26.31 19.17 1.00
CA ASN A 732 25.92 18.98 -0.40
C ASN A 732 24.63 18.16 -0.58
N ARG A 733 24.07 17.63 0.51
CA ARG A 733 22.88 16.75 0.55
C ARG A 733 23.04 15.50 -0.32
N VAL A 734 24.18 14.81 -0.17
CA VAL A 734 24.54 13.62 -0.95
C VAL A 734 24.83 12.46 -0.01
N PHE A 735 24.31 11.28 -0.33
CA PHE A 735 24.66 10.05 0.37
C PHE A 735 25.81 9.37 -0.36
N TYR A 736 26.76 8.82 0.38
CA TYR A 736 27.83 7.99 -0.17
C TYR A 736 27.74 6.59 0.41
N MET A 737 27.77 5.58 -0.47
CA MET A 737 27.68 4.18 -0.10
C MET A 737 28.90 3.41 -0.62
N PHE A 738 29.51 2.60 0.25
CA PHE A 738 30.64 1.75 -0.12
C PHE A 738 30.45 0.30 0.37
N GLY A 739 30.94 -0.62 -0.46
CA GLY A 739 31.14 -2.02 -0.12
C GLY A 739 29.89 -2.83 0.16
N GLY A 740 30.05 -3.92 0.93
CA GLY A 740 28.98 -4.85 1.30
C GLY A 740 29.05 -6.22 0.60
N ASN A 741 27.96 -6.98 0.75
CA ASN A 741 27.79 -8.33 0.22
C ASN A 741 26.49 -8.44 -0.60
N SER A 742 26.58 -8.92 -1.85
CA SER A 742 25.41 -9.14 -2.71
C SER A 742 24.60 -10.38 -2.33
N GLY A 743 25.16 -11.32 -1.56
CA GLY A 743 24.48 -12.56 -1.18
C GLY A 743 24.37 -13.60 -2.32
N GLU A 744 24.97 -13.34 -3.47
CA GLU A 744 25.06 -14.28 -4.60
C GLU A 744 26.31 -15.16 -4.47
N ASP A 745 26.11 -16.47 -4.57
CA ASP A 745 27.17 -17.47 -4.47
C ASP A 745 28.21 -17.24 -5.58
N GLY A 746 29.48 -17.08 -5.20
CA GLY A 746 30.59 -16.85 -6.14
C GLY A 746 30.93 -15.39 -6.44
N ILE A 747 30.16 -14.42 -5.91
CA ILE A 747 30.51 -13.00 -6.02
C ILE A 747 31.39 -12.58 -4.82
N PRO A 748 32.59 -12.02 -5.04
CA PRO A 748 33.43 -11.49 -3.97
C PRO A 748 32.77 -10.28 -3.30
N ARG A 749 33.25 -9.91 -2.11
CA ARG A 749 32.80 -8.69 -1.43
C ARG A 749 32.91 -7.48 -2.36
N LEU A 750 31.94 -6.57 -2.27
CA LEU A 750 31.86 -5.40 -3.15
C LEU A 750 32.85 -4.32 -2.71
N ASN A 751 33.42 -3.59 -3.68
CA ASN A 751 34.35 -2.47 -3.50
C ASN A 751 33.94 -1.21 -4.29
N ASP A 752 32.72 -1.17 -4.80
CA ASP A 752 32.18 -0.06 -5.55
C ASP A 752 31.74 1.08 -4.62
N LEU A 753 31.98 2.31 -5.07
CA LEU A 753 31.56 3.54 -4.41
C LEU A 753 30.41 4.19 -5.18
N TRP A 754 29.38 4.61 -4.46
CA TRP A 754 28.18 5.20 -5.05
C TRP A 754 27.85 6.52 -4.37
N SER A 755 27.35 7.48 -5.14
CA SER A 755 26.63 8.63 -4.61
C SER A 755 25.14 8.51 -4.90
N MET A 756 24.32 9.01 -3.99
CA MET A 756 22.89 9.17 -4.20
C MET A 756 22.43 10.57 -3.80
N ARG A 757 21.51 11.15 -4.59
CA ARG A 757 20.76 12.36 -4.25
C ARG A 757 19.27 12.05 -4.13
N LEU A 758 18.61 12.72 -3.20
CA LEU A 758 17.16 12.75 -3.10
C LEU A 758 16.63 14.01 -3.78
N VAL A 759 15.83 13.85 -4.82
CA VAL A 759 15.27 14.96 -5.61
C VAL A 759 13.76 15.02 -5.41
N ARG A 760 13.24 16.20 -5.05
CA ARG A 760 11.80 16.46 -4.90
C ARG A 760 11.34 17.39 -6.03
N PRO A 761 10.05 17.34 -6.43
CA PRO A 761 9.51 18.32 -7.37
C PRO A 761 9.61 19.72 -6.77
N THR A 762 9.96 20.70 -7.60
CA THR A 762 9.94 22.11 -7.19
C THR A 762 8.52 22.67 -7.31
N VAL A 763 8.20 23.75 -6.60
CA VAL A 763 6.92 24.44 -6.75
C VAL A 763 6.68 24.87 -8.20
N ASN A 764 7.72 25.34 -8.89
CA ASN A 764 7.66 25.71 -10.31
C ASN A 764 7.33 24.53 -11.21
N GLU A 765 7.85 23.34 -10.87
CA GLU A 765 7.56 22.13 -11.62
C GLU A 765 6.12 21.63 -11.39
N LEU A 766 5.65 21.68 -10.14
CA LEU A 766 4.26 21.38 -9.81
C LEU A 766 3.31 22.36 -10.53
N LEU A 767 3.66 23.65 -10.55
CA LEU A 767 2.93 24.68 -11.30
C LEU A 767 2.93 24.37 -12.79
N ARG A 768 4.08 24.02 -13.39
CA ARG A 768 4.19 23.63 -14.80
C ARG A 768 3.21 22.50 -15.13
N LYS A 769 3.17 21.43 -14.31
CA LYS A 769 2.28 20.29 -14.51
C LYS A 769 0.80 20.66 -14.37
N ALA A 770 0.46 21.50 -13.39
CA ALA A 770 -0.90 22.03 -13.24
C ALA A 770 -1.33 22.86 -14.46
N LEU A 771 -0.44 23.74 -14.95
CA LEU A 771 -0.67 24.55 -16.15
C LEU A 771 -0.80 23.69 -17.41
N LEU A 772 0.05 22.67 -17.56
CA LEU A 772 -0.03 21.72 -18.67
C LEU A 772 -1.40 21.04 -18.71
N ALA A 773 -1.94 20.59 -17.58
CA ALA A 773 -3.27 19.99 -17.53
C ALA A 773 -4.37 20.97 -17.94
N VAL A 774 -4.34 22.21 -17.44
CA VAL A 774 -5.30 23.27 -17.82
C VAL A 774 -5.20 23.59 -19.31
N ARG A 775 -3.98 23.76 -19.84
CA ARG A 775 -3.76 24.09 -21.26
C ARG A 775 -4.13 22.93 -22.20
N LYS A 776 -3.87 21.67 -21.81
CA LYS A 776 -4.34 20.47 -22.54
C LYS A 776 -5.86 20.42 -22.62
N PHE A 777 -6.54 20.71 -21.51
CA PHE A 777 -7.99 20.78 -21.47
C PHE A 777 -8.53 21.89 -22.38
N ARG A 778 -7.94 23.09 -22.30
CA ARG A 778 -8.28 24.22 -23.19
C ARG A 778 -8.10 23.88 -24.66
N PHE A 779 -7.01 23.22 -25.03
CA PHE A 779 -6.76 22.78 -26.40
C PHE A 779 -7.85 21.83 -26.91
N LYS A 780 -8.27 20.85 -26.10
CA LYS A 780 -9.37 19.94 -26.47
C LYS A 780 -10.68 20.70 -26.73
N LEU A 781 -10.99 21.69 -25.90
CA LEU A 781 -12.17 22.55 -26.10
C LEU A 781 -12.03 23.40 -27.38
N MET A 782 -10.84 23.92 -27.65
CA MET A 782 -10.56 24.69 -28.87
C MET A 782 -10.74 23.87 -30.14
N CYS A 783 -10.36 22.58 -30.13
CA CYS A 783 -10.60 21.68 -31.26
C CYS A 783 -12.09 21.59 -31.65
N ASP A 784 -12.99 21.87 -30.71
CA ASP A 784 -14.44 21.80 -30.89
C ASP A 784 -15.11 23.16 -31.15
N THR A 785 -14.41 24.27 -30.90
CA THR A 785 -15.02 25.62 -30.86
C THR A 785 -14.38 26.63 -31.79
N VAL A 786 -13.14 26.42 -32.23
CA VAL A 786 -12.40 27.34 -33.12
C VAL A 786 -11.80 26.61 -34.33
N PRO A 787 -11.39 27.33 -35.40
CA PRO A 787 -10.78 26.72 -36.57
C PRO A 787 -9.55 25.85 -36.22
N PRO A 788 -9.34 24.70 -36.88
CA PRO A 788 -8.24 23.78 -36.57
C PRO A 788 -6.85 24.41 -36.57
N PHE A 789 -6.63 25.43 -37.41
CA PHE A 789 -5.37 26.17 -37.46
C PHE A 789 -5.10 26.97 -36.17
N GLU A 790 -6.13 27.57 -35.56
CA GLU A 790 -6.01 28.30 -34.29
C GLU A 790 -5.73 27.34 -33.12
N ALA A 791 -6.43 26.19 -33.09
CA ALA A 791 -6.16 25.13 -32.13
C ALA A 791 -4.71 24.60 -32.27
N LEU A 792 -4.26 24.33 -33.51
CA LEU A 792 -2.89 23.89 -33.78
C LEU A 792 -1.85 24.94 -33.32
N THR A 793 -2.11 26.22 -33.60
CA THR A 793 -1.24 27.32 -33.16
C THR A 793 -1.15 27.36 -31.63
N TYR A 794 -2.27 27.16 -30.93
CA TYR A 794 -2.29 27.07 -29.47
C TYR A 794 -1.51 25.87 -28.94
N LEU A 795 -1.61 24.69 -29.57
CA LEU A 795 -0.81 23.52 -29.21
C LEU A 795 0.70 23.80 -29.34
N GLN A 796 1.09 24.44 -30.44
CA GLN A 796 2.50 24.74 -30.78
C GLN A 796 3.13 25.87 -29.98
N THR A 797 2.32 26.77 -29.39
CA THR A 797 2.83 27.96 -28.71
C THR A 797 2.53 27.99 -27.21
N GLN A 798 1.37 27.48 -26.78
CA GLN A 798 0.93 27.57 -25.38
C GLN A 798 1.06 26.22 -24.66
N VAL A 799 0.66 25.11 -25.28
CA VAL A 799 0.76 23.80 -24.63
C VAL A 799 2.21 23.31 -24.61
N SER A 800 2.92 23.45 -25.73
CA SER A 800 4.34 23.07 -25.87
C SER A 800 5.28 23.85 -24.94
N GLU A 801 4.95 25.11 -24.61
CA GLU A 801 5.76 25.97 -23.73
C GLU A 801 5.90 25.37 -22.32
N VAL A 802 4.85 24.73 -21.82
CA VAL A 802 4.81 24.14 -20.47
C VAL A 802 5.01 22.63 -20.47
N ALA A 803 5.06 22.00 -21.64
CA ALA A 803 5.30 20.56 -21.75
C ALA A 803 6.80 20.27 -21.72
N ASP A 804 7.17 19.19 -21.03
CA ASP A 804 8.53 18.69 -21.06
C ASP A 804 8.72 17.79 -22.30
N ASN A 805 9.58 18.21 -23.23
CA ASN A 805 9.83 17.45 -24.45
C ASN A 805 10.88 16.35 -24.27
N ASP A 806 11.65 16.39 -23.17
CA ASP A 806 12.64 15.37 -22.83
C ASP A 806 12.01 14.22 -22.04
N ASP A 807 10.81 14.43 -21.47
CA ASP A 807 9.99 13.37 -20.88
C ASP A 807 9.22 12.61 -21.98
N GLU A 808 9.52 11.31 -22.15
CA GLU A 808 8.89 10.49 -23.19
C GLU A 808 7.36 10.37 -23.05
N ASN A 809 6.83 10.38 -21.83
CA ASN A 809 5.40 10.27 -21.57
C ASN A 809 4.68 11.57 -21.92
N GLU A 810 5.21 12.72 -21.48
CA GLU A 810 4.65 14.03 -21.84
C GLU A 810 4.76 14.29 -23.35
N ALA A 811 5.87 13.90 -23.97
CA ALA A 811 6.05 13.97 -25.42
C ALA A 811 5.09 13.04 -26.17
N ALA A 812 4.80 11.84 -25.65
CA ALA A 812 3.78 10.94 -26.21
C ALA A 812 2.37 11.52 -26.07
N ASP A 813 2.07 12.12 -24.92
CA ASP A 813 0.80 12.80 -24.65
C ASP A 813 0.57 13.99 -25.60
N LEU A 814 1.57 14.83 -25.81
CA LEU A 814 1.54 15.93 -26.79
C LEU A 814 1.26 15.42 -28.21
N ARG A 815 1.93 14.34 -28.62
CA ARG A 815 1.67 13.68 -29.92
C ARG A 815 0.24 13.15 -30.00
N GLY A 816 -0.29 12.60 -28.90
CA GLY A 816 -1.68 12.15 -28.79
C GLY A 816 -2.72 13.26 -29.00
N LEU A 817 -2.42 14.49 -28.54
CA LEU A 817 -3.30 15.66 -28.77
C LEU A 817 -3.38 16.05 -30.24
N LEU A 818 -2.29 15.89 -31.00
CA LEU A 818 -2.32 16.09 -32.45
C LEU A 818 -3.25 15.08 -33.14
N SER A 819 -3.20 13.81 -32.73
CA SER A 819 -4.13 12.79 -33.22
C SER A 819 -5.60 13.14 -32.92
N TYR A 820 -5.86 13.76 -31.75
CA TYR A 820 -7.20 14.24 -31.39
C TYR A 820 -7.72 15.29 -32.38
N LEU A 821 -6.91 16.31 -32.69
CA LEU A 821 -7.24 17.35 -33.67
C LEU A 821 -7.53 16.75 -35.06
N LEU A 822 -6.68 15.83 -35.53
CA LEU A 822 -6.80 15.22 -36.86
C LEU A 822 -8.03 14.30 -36.97
N SER A 823 -8.35 13.52 -35.92
CA SER A 823 -9.49 12.59 -35.92
C SER A 823 -10.85 13.27 -36.08
N ARG A 824 -10.96 14.56 -35.77
CA ARG A 824 -12.20 15.34 -35.88
C ARG A 824 -12.35 16.03 -37.24
N THR A 825 -11.26 16.29 -37.96
CA THR A 825 -11.30 16.88 -39.30
C THR A 825 -11.90 15.95 -40.37
N SER A 826 -11.95 14.63 -40.11
CA SER A 826 -12.54 13.64 -41.02
C SER A 826 -14.06 13.42 -40.86
N ASP A 827 -14.67 13.91 -39.78
CA ASP A 827 -16.07 13.62 -39.40
C ASP A 827 -17.03 14.83 -39.60
N GLY A 828 -16.56 15.82 -40.38
CA GLY A 828 -17.06 17.21 -40.42
C GLY A 828 -18.49 17.45 -40.91
N ASP A 829 -19.24 16.46 -41.38
CA ASP A 829 -20.56 16.69 -42.01
C ASP A 829 -21.78 16.20 -41.20
N THR A 830 -21.62 15.59 -40.02
CA THR A 830 -22.74 14.84 -39.40
C THR A 830 -23.17 15.21 -37.97
N ARG A 831 -22.72 16.32 -37.38
CA ARG A 831 -23.04 16.62 -35.95
C ARG A 831 -23.68 17.97 -35.62
N MET A 832 -24.18 18.71 -36.61
CA MET A 832 -24.97 19.94 -36.36
C MET A 832 -26.42 19.68 -35.89
N ASN A 833 -26.79 18.45 -35.46
CA ASN A 833 -28.18 18.12 -35.04
C ASN A 833 -28.26 17.22 -33.78
N GLY A 834 -27.25 17.25 -32.90
CA GLY A 834 -27.23 16.49 -31.64
C GLY A 834 -27.71 17.30 -30.42
N ASP A 835 -28.56 16.68 -29.59
CA ASP A 835 -29.14 17.20 -28.35
C ASP A 835 -28.11 17.92 -27.42
N ASN A 836 -28.21 19.25 -27.34
CA ASN A 836 -27.29 20.16 -26.63
C ASN A 836 -27.15 19.85 -25.11
N THR A 837 -28.10 19.11 -24.54
CA THR A 837 -28.11 18.78 -23.10
C THR A 837 -27.03 17.76 -22.72
N LYS A 838 -26.80 16.72 -23.54
CA LYS A 838 -25.79 15.68 -23.28
C LYS A 838 -24.35 16.17 -23.45
N LEU A 839 -24.12 17.09 -24.39
CA LEU A 839 -22.82 17.75 -24.60
C LEU A 839 -22.44 18.61 -23.40
N ASN A 840 -23.41 19.30 -22.79
CA ASN A 840 -23.17 20.17 -21.64
C ASN A 840 -22.88 19.38 -20.34
N GLU A 841 -23.54 18.22 -20.14
CA GLU A 841 -23.25 17.33 -19.01
C GLU A 841 -21.87 16.67 -19.07
N GLN A 842 -21.47 16.21 -20.26
CA GLN A 842 -20.15 15.61 -20.49
C GLN A 842 -19.03 16.65 -20.26
N SER A 843 -19.20 17.86 -20.80
CA SER A 843 -18.25 18.97 -20.59
C SER A 843 -18.14 19.36 -19.11
N ARG A 844 -19.25 19.36 -18.36
CA ARG A 844 -19.25 19.62 -16.91
C ARG A 844 -18.55 18.52 -16.11
N LYS A 845 -18.60 17.26 -16.56
CA LYS A 845 -17.88 16.15 -15.94
C LYS A 845 -16.36 16.30 -16.09
N GLU A 846 -15.89 16.59 -17.30
CA GLU A 846 -14.46 16.75 -17.58
C GLU A 846 -13.85 17.96 -16.83
N ARG A 847 -14.61 19.05 -16.65
CA ARG A 847 -14.18 20.20 -15.83
C ARG A 847 -14.03 19.85 -14.35
N ARG A 848 -14.89 18.98 -13.81
CA ARG A 848 -14.75 18.46 -12.44
C ARG A 848 -13.54 17.55 -12.30
N GLU A 849 -13.31 16.66 -13.27
CA GLU A 849 -12.13 15.79 -13.27
C GLU A 849 -10.83 16.61 -13.29
N LEU A 850 -10.79 17.72 -14.06
CA LEU A 850 -9.65 18.64 -14.04
C LEU A 850 -9.52 19.36 -12.69
N PHE A 851 -10.63 19.81 -12.09
CA PHE A 851 -10.60 20.43 -10.76
C PHE A 851 -10.07 19.45 -9.70
N ASP A 852 -10.55 18.22 -9.68
CA ASP A 852 -10.10 17.16 -8.76
C ASP A 852 -8.61 16.86 -8.96
N PHE A 853 -8.13 16.86 -10.20
CA PHE A 853 -6.70 16.74 -10.51
C PHE A 853 -5.89 17.92 -9.95
N LEU A 854 -6.34 19.16 -10.16
CA LEU A 854 -5.67 20.35 -9.62
C LEU A 854 -5.67 20.38 -8.09
N MET A 855 -6.72 19.84 -7.48
CA MET A 855 -6.77 19.72 -6.02
C MET A 855 -5.61 18.91 -5.50
N GLN A 856 -5.15 17.85 -6.18
CA GLN A 856 -4.04 17.02 -5.71
C GLN A 856 -2.77 17.82 -5.31
N PHE A 857 -2.52 18.99 -5.92
CA PHE A 857 -1.37 19.85 -5.65
C PHE A 857 -1.49 20.75 -4.40
N VAL A 858 -2.66 20.82 -3.77
CA VAL A 858 -2.96 21.74 -2.65
C VAL A 858 -2.82 21.03 -1.29
N ASP A 859 -2.57 21.69 -0.17
CA ASP A 859 -2.62 21.01 1.15
C ASP A 859 -4.01 20.41 1.44
N PRO A 860 -4.17 19.11 1.79
CA PRO A 860 -5.46 18.54 2.19
C PRO A 860 -6.18 19.29 3.32
N ALA A 861 -5.44 19.96 4.21
CA ALA A 861 -6.03 20.77 5.28
C ALA A 861 -6.74 22.03 4.77
N GLU A 862 -6.45 22.45 3.53
CA GLU A 862 -7.00 23.65 2.89
C GLU A 862 -8.17 23.32 1.93
N ARG A 863 -8.56 22.05 1.79
CA ARG A 863 -9.61 21.56 0.88
C ARG A 863 -10.86 21.08 1.63
N GLU A 864 -11.98 20.94 0.91
CA GLU A 864 -13.16 20.24 1.45
C GLU A 864 -12.88 18.74 1.71
N PRO A 865 -13.54 18.13 2.72
CA PRO A 865 -13.43 16.69 2.97
C PRO A 865 -13.90 15.86 1.77
N GLU A 866 -13.17 14.78 1.46
CA GLU A 866 -13.51 13.88 0.36
C GLU A 866 -14.78 13.04 0.65
N THR A 867 -15.05 12.72 1.92
CA THR A 867 -16.24 11.96 2.35
C THR A 867 -17.54 12.70 2.07
N GLU A 868 -18.65 11.97 1.91
CA GLU A 868 -19.99 12.57 1.79
C GLU A 868 -20.78 12.43 3.09
N LEU A 869 -21.68 13.39 3.34
CA LEU A 869 -22.55 13.36 4.53
C LEU A 869 -23.41 12.08 4.59
N ARG A 870 -23.84 11.59 3.43
CA ARG A 870 -24.69 10.37 3.31
C ARG A 870 -23.96 9.12 3.78
N ASP A 871 -22.66 9.01 3.51
CA ASP A 871 -21.82 7.87 3.91
C ASP A 871 -21.70 7.75 5.44
N ILE A 872 -21.94 8.84 6.18
CA ILE A 872 -21.90 8.86 7.65
C ILE A 872 -23.27 8.57 8.24
N VAL A 873 -24.35 9.10 7.65
CA VAL A 873 -25.71 8.90 8.18
C VAL A 873 -26.22 7.48 7.96
N GLU A 874 -25.79 6.77 6.91
CA GLU A 874 -26.14 5.35 6.69
C GLU A 874 -25.46 4.38 7.67
N ASN A 875 -24.50 4.85 8.48
CA ASN A 875 -23.77 4.07 9.49
C ASN A 875 -24.27 4.31 10.94
N VAL A 876 -25.33 5.10 11.14
CA VAL A 876 -25.97 5.38 12.44
C VAL A 876 -27.34 4.73 12.47
#